data_AF-A0A377G8L8-F1
#
_entry.id   AF-A0A377G8L8-F1
#
_cell.length_a   1.000
_cell.length_b   1.000
_cell.length_c   1.000
_cell.angle_alpha   90.00
_cell.angle_beta   90.00
_cell.angle_gamma   90.00
#
_symmetry.space_group_name_H-M   'P 1'
#
loop_
_entity.id
_entity.type
_entity.pdbx_description
1 polymer ?
#
loop_
_entity_poly.entity_id
_entity_poly.type
_entity_poly.pdbx_seq_one_letter_code
_entity_poly.pdbx_strand_id
1 'polypeptide(L)'
;MITQALIAAIKQGNLGQFKKLMSSVNEENFLMSDENGNTLVHLAAIHNQAEILSLLLESAEEYASPVLGVSNSNGFTPLECCHIYSSSKALSLLESAPKLSDSSRLVIAREYEKIKKLPAGGFRREGFGKIIMVASALGDVSALEILFSIRSREDLLLYRTKDGWSTAHFAAYNDRLDAIKLFPEKFAAEITDNQGNTPFMIAAGRGSLKVIEYLLEKGADLHKKNKDGENASFFAVENGQLETLQFLNKAGIDLFLSNAKGETTLMRAAQHGHLDMVRYLLEQGIPVNQKNKQGKTAFQLVLEAKNLEIADFLFTKISQKEKEDALFDAIKKGDFEAVQWLVRQGVSLSAQNESKMTPFLLAASLGNIQLMDYFLSQQPSSIHDGDDEGDKFLFVAIKNHQVHLVKILVERGLVSHEDKNSKGQTPLLAAAKQNAEGLVDLFRQKGFSLEDRDAEGNNAFHLLLAKGYWGKTMEYLFNHCPHLLLEKNNNNETPLHTAILLQRTDEIKEMLRLTTSHPQIKTKMMEDRDAEGNTPLLLALQCKNWDAVPVLCNAGADILAKNNKHQSVITINYLNMVPQEILKSFFEAYQLDYREYYNRRRLYFIFGGEKLNEVLKFPNAEVKLGLGLFDDGVCVLKTYLKAFIQEKHPECSSQFNPLLSALDKLQLDSTVIDIINRLDSEGMAFQATGFTGHSVLATLKNMQDGSMKLSLAERGGRLGGAPFLNDENRKFAASRSIIVPAEKRQEVIELLFKAKYEPQTQGIDMLFNQIPVLVGKPYQFSTVYQKKFFDICFYSNPKTGLYEEIRQILGEEKGKTFYKEFELYMREQELKQYKEFCELNHPGENVQENPIIVAAQELIEKRQEALYASQESPKARGEPF
;
A
#
# COMPACT_ATOMS: atom_id res chain seq x y z
N MET A 1 20.60 4.01 28.36
CA MET A 1 21.19 2.94 27.51
C MET A 1 22.14 2.03 28.28
N ILE A 2 23.17 2.55 28.97
CA ILE A 2 24.16 1.72 29.70
C ILE A 2 23.50 0.84 30.78
N THR A 3 22.59 1.39 31.58
CA THR A 3 21.87 0.64 32.65
C THR A 3 21.08 -0.55 32.11
N GLN A 4 20.36 -0.38 31.00
CA GLN A 4 19.62 -1.49 30.36
C GLN A 4 20.56 -2.56 29.82
N ALA A 5 21.72 -2.16 29.29
CA ALA A 5 22.76 -3.09 28.84
C ALA A 5 23.40 -3.87 30.01
N LEU A 6 23.61 -3.24 31.16
CA LEU A 6 24.08 -3.91 32.38
C LEU A 6 23.06 -4.91 32.91
N ILE A 7 21.79 -4.51 33.00
CA ILE A 7 20.69 -5.40 33.40
C ILE A 7 20.62 -6.60 32.46
N ALA A 8 20.69 -6.39 31.15
CA ALA A 8 20.70 -7.45 30.16
C ALA A 8 21.89 -8.40 30.34
N ALA A 9 23.10 -7.85 30.55
CA ALA A 9 24.31 -8.64 30.79
C ALA A 9 24.19 -9.51 32.06
N ILE A 10 23.60 -8.98 33.15
CA ILE A 10 23.35 -9.75 34.37
C ILE A 10 22.36 -10.89 34.12
N LYS A 11 21.21 -10.59 33.49
CA LYS A 11 20.18 -11.58 33.19
C LYS A 11 20.70 -12.72 32.31
N GLN A 12 21.60 -12.39 31.37
CA GLN A 12 22.25 -13.33 30.47
C GLN A 12 23.48 -14.04 31.06
N GLY A 13 23.99 -13.59 32.22
CA GLY A 13 25.24 -14.07 32.78
C GLY A 13 26.49 -13.71 31.96
N ASN A 14 26.42 -12.68 31.11
CA ASN A 14 27.52 -12.28 30.24
C ASN A 14 28.55 -11.42 30.99
N LEU A 15 29.46 -12.08 31.71
CA LEU A 15 30.51 -11.42 32.50
C LEU A 15 31.41 -10.50 31.68
N GLY A 16 31.78 -10.90 30.46
CA GLY A 16 32.67 -10.12 29.60
C GLY A 16 32.06 -8.79 29.19
N GLN A 17 30.81 -8.81 28.75
CA GLN A 17 30.04 -7.60 28.45
C GLN A 17 29.82 -6.76 29.71
N PHE A 18 29.51 -7.40 30.83
CA PHE A 18 29.31 -6.72 32.11
C PHE A 18 30.58 -5.95 32.53
N LYS A 19 31.76 -6.58 32.54
CA LYS A 19 33.05 -5.94 32.84
C LYS A 19 33.33 -4.73 31.93
N LYS A 20 33.08 -4.89 30.62
CA LYS A 20 33.27 -3.80 29.65
C LYS A 20 32.38 -2.59 29.97
N LEU A 21 31.11 -2.84 30.30
CA LEU A 21 30.15 -1.79 30.64
C LEU A 21 30.47 -1.14 31.99
N MET A 22 30.87 -1.93 32.99
CA MET A 22 31.21 -1.44 34.33
C MET A 22 32.33 -0.39 34.33
N SER A 23 33.28 -0.46 33.39
CA SER A 23 34.35 0.56 33.27
C SER A 23 33.85 1.99 32.98
N SER A 24 32.58 2.13 32.57
CA SER A 24 31.94 3.41 32.24
C SER A 24 30.86 3.82 33.26
N VAL A 25 30.72 3.08 34.36
CA VAL A 25 29.68 3.29 35.37
C VAL A 25 30.18 4.27 36.43
N ASN A 26 29.35 5.27 36.75
CA ASN A 26 29.52 6.17 37.89
C ASN A 26 28.55 5.78 39.03
N GLU A 27 28.70 6.40 40.19
CA GLU A 27 27.89 6.14 41.39
C GLU A 27 26.36 6.24 41.12
N GLU A 28 25.91 7.24 40.35
CA GLU A 28 24.50 7.38 39.99
C GLU A 28 23.97 6.18 39.20
N ASN A 29 24.71 5.69 38.20
CA ASN A 29 24.30 4.54 37.40
C ASN A 29 24.34 3.22 38.18
N PHE A 30 25.20 3.12 39.20
CA PHE A 30 25.32 1.93 40.06
C PHE A 30 24.10 1.76 40.99
N LEU A 31 23.52 2.87 41.44
CA LEU A 31 22.34 2.89 42.32
C LEU A 31 21.00 2.68 41.58
N MET A 32 21.01 2.69 40.24
CA MET A 32 19.80 2.53 39.45
C MET A 32 19.17 1.14 39.63
N SER A 33 17.85 1.11 39.58
CA SER A 33 17.06 -0.12 39.69
C SER A 33 16.25 -0.39 38.43
N ASP A 34 15.82 -1.64 38.28
CA ASP A 34 14.77 -1.98 37.31
C ASP A 34 13.38 -1.45 37.75
N GLU A 35 12.35 -1.74 36.95
CA GLU A 35 10.95 -1.38 37.20
C GLU A 35 10.38 -1.97 38.51
N ASN A 36 11.03 -2.98 39.07
CA ASN A 36 10.71 -3.66 40.32
C ASN A 36 11.57 -3.18 41.49
N GLY A 37 12.38 -2.14 41.29
CA GLY A 37 13.27 -1.63 42.32
C GLY A 37 14.44 -2.58 42.61
N ASN A 38 14.73 -3.56 41.75
CA ASN A 38 15.89 -4.41 41.90
C ASN A 38 17.13 -3.64 41.45
N THR A 39 18.06 -3.39 42.37
CA THR A 39 19.41 -2.88 42.05
C THR A 39 20.20 -3.95 41.29
N LEU A 40 21.36 -3.59 40.74
CA LEU A 40 22.26 -4.55 40.07
C LEU A 40 22.63 -5.74 40.99
N VAL A 41 22.79 -5.49 42.30
CA VAL A 41 23.06 -6.52 43.31
C VAL A 41 21.87 -7.47 43.49
N HIS A 42 20.63 -6.94 43.51
CA HIS A 42 19.43 -7.77 43.54
C HIS A 42 19.36 -8.67 42.30
N LEU A 43 19.60 -8.11 41.11
CA LEU A 43 19.56 -8.88 39.87
C LEU A 43 20.62 -9.97 39.83
N ALA A 44 21.85 -9.67 40.27
CA ALA A 44 22.92 -10.67 40.35
C ALA A 44 22.59 -11.78 41.36
N ALA A 45 21.94 -11.42 42.48
CA ALA A 45 21.42 -12.38 43.45
C ALA A 45 20.30 -13.24 42.84
N ILE A 46 19.27 -12.64 42.24
CA ILE A 46 18.12 -13.35 41.65
C ILE A 46 18.57 -14.34 40.56
N HIS A 47 19.52 -13.94 39.71
CA HIS A 47 20.04 -14.78 38.62
C HIS A 47 21.22 -15.68 39.02
N ASN A 48 21.59 -15.71 40.31
CA ASN A 48 22.65 -16.54 40.88
C ASN A 48 24.04 -16.35 40.21
N GLN A 49 24.37 -15.10 39.87
CA GLN A 49 25.58 -14.71 39.13
C GLN A 49 26.72 -14.30 40.09
N ALA A 50 27.40 -15.28 40.70
CA ALA A 50 28.40 -15.02 41.74
C ALA A 50 29.59 -14.13 41.31
N GLU A 51 30.12 -14.33 40.10
CA GLU A 51 31.28 -13.54 39.61
C GLU A 51 30.90 -12.08 39.28
N ILE A 52 29.67 -11.87 38.79
CA ILE A 52 29.15 -10.51 38.59
C ILE A 52 28.88 -9.86 39.95
N LEU A 53 28.33 -10.63 40.89
CA LEU A 53 28.05 -10.17 42.24
C LEU A 53 29.34 -9.76 42.97
N SER A 54 30.44 -10.51 42.87
CA SER A 54 31.70 -10.13 43.53
C SER A 54 32.23 -8.77 43.05
N LEU A 55 32.16 -8.50 41.73
CA LEU A 55 32.55 -7.21 41.17
C LEU A 55 31.64 -6.07 41.66
N LEU A 56 30.33 -6.35 41.77
CA LEU A 56 29.37 -5.39 42.31
C LEU A 56 29.61 -5.11 43.79
N LEU A 57 30.07 -6.09 44.56
CA LEU A 57 30.41 -5.92 45.98
C LEU A 57 31.67 -5.06 46.14
N GLU A 58 32.72 -5.29 45.36
CA GLU A 58 33.92 -4.44 45.33
C GLU A 58 33.56 -2.99 45.00
N SER A 59 32.71 -2.80 43.99
CA SER A 59 32.22 -1.46 43.60
C SER A 59 31.35 -0.83 44.69
N ALA A 60 30.52 -1.61 45.38
CA ALA A 60 29.69 -1.12 46.48
C ALA A 60 30.54 -0.63 47.66
N GLU A 61 31.65 -1.30 47.95
CA GLU A 61 32.61 -0.87 48.98
C GLU A 61 33.34 0.42 48.57
N GLU A 62 33.80 0.51 47.31
CA GLU A 62 34.46 1.71 46.78
C GLU A 62 33.56 2.95 46.88
N TYR A 63 32.28 2.82 46.54
CA TYR A 63 31.30 3.90 46.61
C TYR A 63 30.65 4.08 47.99
N ALA A 64 31.03 3.29 49.01
CA ALA A 64 30.37 3.26 50.32
C ALA A 64 28.82 3.14 50.23
N SER A 65 28.36 2.32 49.29
CA SER A 65 26.96 2.25 48.87
C SER A 65 26.12 1.33 49.77
N PRO A 66 24.91 1.75 50.23
CA PRO A 66 24.07 0.94 51.12
C PRO A 66 23.31 -0.19 50.41
N VAL A 67 23.59 -0.47 49.14
CA VAL A 67 22.83 -1.38 48.25
C VAL A 67 22.56 -2.78 48.79
N LEU A 68 23.39 -3.26 49.73
CA LEU A 68 23.21 -4.57 50.36
C LEU A 68 22.06 -4.61 51.38
N GLY A 69 21.73 -3.47 52.00
CA GLY A 69 20.65 -3.34 52.98
C GLY A 69 19.37 -2.76 52.40
N VAL A 70 19.41 -2.26 51.16
CA VAL A 70 18.24 -1.69 50.47
C VAL A 70 17.31 -2.83 50.05
N SER A 71 16.02 -2.66 50.30
CA SER A 71 14.98 -3.57 49.79
C SER A 71 14.46 -3.10 48.43
N ASN A 72 14.15 -4.06 47.55
CA ASN A 72 13.44 -3.79 46.30
C ASN A 72 11.97 -3.38 46.55
N SER A 73 11.20 -3.14 45.47
CA SER A 73 9.79 -2.73 45.59
C SER A 73 8.89 -3.78 46.25
N ASN A 74 9.34 -5.03 46.32
CA ASN A 74 8.67 -6.13 47.02
C ASN A 74 9.10 -6.27 48.49
N GLY A 75 9.97 -5.38 48.97
CA GLY A 75 10.48 -5.38 50.33
C GLY A 75 11.56 -6.42 50.62
N PHE A 76 12.19 -7.02 49.60
CA PHE A 76 13.26 -8.02 49.76
C PHE A 76 14.64 -7.39 49.57
N THR A 77 15.59 -7.70 50.45
CA THR A 77 17.02 -7.37 50.26
C THR A 77 17.70 -8.35 49.31
N PRO A 78 18.92 -8.06 48.80
CA PRO A 78 19.65 -9.00 47.94
C PRO A 78 19.88 -10.37 48.60
N LEU A 79 20.18 -10.40 49.91
CA LEU A 79 20.34 -11.64 50.67
C LEU A 79 19.03 -12.45 50.74
N GLU A 80 17.90 -11.78 50.94
CA GLU A 80 16.59 -12.45 50.94
C GLU A 80 16.22 -12.98 49.54
N CYS A 81 16.55 -12.24 48.48
CA CYS A 81 16.42 -12.72 47.11
C CYS A 81 17.24 -14.00 46.89
N CYS A 82 18.44 -14.13 47.45
CA CYS A 82 19.19 -15.39 47.35
C CYS A 82 18.42 -16.58 47.94
N HIS A 83 17.77 -16.41 49.08
CA HIS A 83 16.94 -17.46 49.69
C HIS A 83 15.70 -17.77 48.85
N ILE A 84 15.05 -16.73 48.32
CA ILE A 84 13.77 -16.86 47.60
C ILE A 84 13.96 -17.48 46.21
N TYR A 85 15.06 -17.20 45.53
CA TYR A 85 15.36 -17.72 44.19
C TYR A 85 16.35 -18.89 44.21
N SER A 86 16.66 -19.45 45.40
CA SER A 86 17.60 -20.56 45.60
C SER A 86 18.99 -20.30 45.00
N SER A 87 19.48 -19.08 45.11
CA SER A 87 20.74 -18.62 44.51
C SER A 87 21.95 -18.99 45.39
N SER A 88 22.29 -20.27 45.43
CA SER A 88 23.31 -20.82 46.33
C SER A 88 24.70 -20.19 46.17
N LYS A 89 25.11 -19.84 44.94
CA LYS A 89 26.43 -19.25 44.67
C LYS A 89 26.49 -17.78 45.09
N ALA A 90 25.39 -17.06 44.89
CA ALA A 90 25.28 -15.68 45.35
C ALA A 90 25.13 -15.59 46.87
N LEU A 91 24.45 -16.57 47.49
CA LEU A 91 24.25 -16.64 48.93
C LEU A 91 25.57 -16.65 49.70
N SER A 92 26.54 -17.49 49.29
CA SER A 92 27.83 -17.59 49.99
C SER A 92 28.65 -16.29 50.00
N LEU A 93 28.38 -15.37 49.06
CA LEU A 93 29.03 -14.06 49.02
C LEU A 93 28.31 -13.01 49.87
N LEU A 94 27.03 -13.23 50.20
CA LEU A 94 26.18 -12.29 50.93
C LEU A 94 25.89 -12.71 52.37
N GLU A 95 26.37 -13.88 52.82
CA GLU A 95 26.20 -14.36 54.19
C GLU A 95 26.78 -13.40 55.25
N SER A 96 27.80 -12.61 54.90
CA SER A 96 28.40 -11.57 55.74
C SER A 96 27.71 -10.20 55.63
N ALA A 97 26.77 -10.04 54.70
CA ALA A 97 26.08 -8.79 54.39
C ALA A 97 24.94 -8.48 55.42
N PRO A 98 24.27 -7.31 55.37
CA PRO A 98 23.40 -6.84 56.45
C PRO A 98 22.20 -7.77 56.72
N LYS A 99 21.69 -7.66 57.96
CA LYS A 99 20.73 -8.59 58.57
C LYS A 99 19.44 -8.77 57.76
N LEU A 100 19.03 -10.03 57.62
CA LEU A 100 17.68 -10.44 57.20
C LEU A 100 16.61 -9.61 57.94
N SER A 101 15.51 -9.28 57.26
CA SER A 101 14.37 -8.69 57.98
C SER A 101 13.83 -9.67 59.02
N ASP A 102 13.24 -9.14 60.10
CA ASP A 102 12.71 -9.99 61.18
C ASP A 102 11.73 -11.04 60.66
N SER A 103 10.89 -10.70 59.68
CA SER A 103 9.95 -11.65 59.06
C SER A 103 10.66 -12.80 58.37
N SER A 104 11.66 -12.52 57.51
CA SER A 104 12.38 -13.56 56.78
C SER A 104 13.25 -14.40 57.72
N ARG A 105 13.87 -13.77 58.73
CA ARG A 105 14.70 -14.44 59.73
C ARG A 105 13.93 -15.50 60.50
N LEU A 106 12.66 -15.24 60.84
CA LEU A 106 11.82 -16.21 61.57
C LEU A 106 11.71 -17.55 60.82
N VAL A 107 11.57 -17.51 59.49
CA VAL A 107 11.44 -18.72 58.66
C VAL A 107 12.82 -19.31 58.37
N ILE A 108 13.78 -18.49 57.93
CA ILE A 108 15.13 -18.96 57.56
C ILE A 108 15.82 -19.62 58.76
N ALA A 109 15.68 -19.06 59.96
CA ALA A 109 16.24 -19.63 61.19
C ALA A 109 15.30 -20.66 61.87
N ARG A 110 14.17 -21.02 61.25
CA ARG A 110 13.19 -22.00 61.76
C ARG A 110 12.70 -21.71 63.19
N GLU A 111 12.47 -20.44 63.50
CA GLU A 111 12.02 -19.98 64.82
C GLU A 111 10.49 -20.17 65.00
N TYR A 112 10.00 -21.40 64.81
CA TYR A 112 8.57 -21.74 64.76
C TYR A 112 7.77 -21.28 65.98
N GLU A 113 8.35 -21.36 67.18
CA GLU A 113 7.71 -20.90 68.42
C GLU A 113 7.49 -19.39 68.46
N LYS A 114 8.33 -18.62 67.77
CA LYS A 114 8.12 -17.18 67.62
C LYS A 114 7.08 -16.89 66.54
N ILE A 115 7.02 -17.69 65.47
CA ILE A 115 5.97 -17.59 64.44
C ILE A 115 4.59 -17.83 65.06
N LYS A 116 4.42 -18.87 65.89
CA LYS A 116 3.15 -19.16 66.61
C LYS A 116 2.64 -18.01 67.48
N LYS A 117 3.55 -17.17 67.99
CA LYS A 117 3.24 -16.02 68.86
C LYS A 117 2.95 -14.73 68.09
N LEU A 118 2.96 -14.77 66.75
CA LEU A 118 2.66 -13.58 65.94
C LEU A 118 1.20 -13.15 66.14
N PRO A 119 0.94 -11.86 66.43
CA PRO A 119 -0.42 -11.38 66.67
C PRO A 119 -1.23 -11.37 65.37
N ALA A 120 -2.39 -12.03 65.36
CA ALA A 120 -3.28 -12.13 64.20
C ALA A 120 -3.69 -10.75 63.61
N GLY A 121 -3.71 -9.70 64.44
CA GLY A 121 -4.05 -8.32 64.06
C GLY A 121 -2.92 -7.27 64.18
N GLY A 122 -1.70 -7.64 64.58
CA GLY A 122 -0.66 -6.67 64.99
C GLY A 122 0.58 -6.58 64.09
N PHE A 123 0.82 -7.56 63.21
CA PHE A 123 1.91 -7.46 62.23
C PHE A 123 1.42 -6.61 61.05
N ARG A 124 2.19 -5.58 60.63
CA ARG A 124 1.86 -4.78 59.43
C ARG A 124 1.50 -5.74 58.29
N ARG A 125 0.45 -5.44 57.51
CA ARG A 125 -0.05 -6.31 56.41
C ARG A 125 1.09 -6.83 55.51
N GLU A 126 2.15 -6.05 55.32
CA GLU A 126 3.33 -6.39 54.52
C GLU A 126 4.21 -7.50 55.13
N GLY A 127 4.29 -7.63 56.45
CA GLY A 127 5.15 -8.63 57.10
C GLY A 127 4.64 -10.07 56.96
N PHE A 128 3.31 -10.28 56.96
CA PHE A 128 2.71 -11.59 56.71
C PHE A 128 2.80 -12.02 55.23
N GLY A 129 2.72 -11.07 54.30
CA GLY A 129 2.96 -11.37 52.88
C GLY A 129 4.39 -11.84 52.65
N LYS A 130 5.36 -11.16 53.28
CA LYS A 130 6.77 -11.53 53.19
C LYS A 130 7.06 -12.92 53.79
N ILE A 131 6.56 -13.18 55.01
CA ILE A 131 6.87 -14.43 55.72
C ILE A 131 6.31 -15.66 54.97
N ILE A 132 5.10 -15.57 54.41
CA ILE A 132 4.52 -16.70 53.68
C ILE A 132 5.21 -16.93 52.34
N MET A 133 5.61 -15.87 51.63
CA MET A 133 6.38 -16.02 50.38
C MET A 133 7.73 -16.68 50.63
N VAL A 134 8.45 -16.28 51.68
CA VAL A 134 9.73 -16.91 52.06
C VAL A 134 9.53 -18.38 52.47
N ALA A 135 8.53 -18.68 53.30
CA ALA A 135 8.22 -20.07 53.69
C ALA A 135 7.88 -20.94 52.48
N SER A 136 7.08 -20.40 51.54
CA SER A 136 6.73 -21.08 50.29
C SER A 136 7.94 -21.33 49.40
N ALA A 137 8.79 -20.33 49.21
CA ALA A 137 10.02 -20.42 48.41
C ALA A 137 10.98 -21.47 48.97
N LEU A 138 11.14 -21.52 50.29
CA LEU A 138 12.01 -22.48 50.98
C LEU A 138 11.42 -23.89 51.06
N GLY A 139 10.11 -24.04 50.83
CA GLY A 139 9.41 -25.31 51.03
C GLY A 139 9.23 -25.68 52.51
N ASP A 140 9.17 -24.68 53.40
CA ASP A 140 9.05 -24.90 54.84
C ASP A 140 7.59 -25.21 55.22
N VAL A 141 7.23 -26.49 55.11
CA VAL A 141 5.90 -27.03 55.43
C VAL A 141 5.48 -26.67 56.85
N SER A 142 6.38 -26.77 57.83
CA SER A 142 6.07 -26.47 59.23
C SER A 142 5.74 -24.99 59.43
N ALA A 143 6.50 -24.09 58.83
CA ALA A 143 6.19 -22.66 58.87
C ALA A 143 4.86 -22.36 58.18
N LEU A 144 4.58 -22.97 57.01
CA LEU A 144 3.33 -22.79 56.28
C LEU A 144 2.11 -23.26 57.10
N GLU A 145 2.16 -24.45 57.69
CA GLU A 145 1.09 -24.98 58.55
C GLU A 145 0.83 -24.08 59.77
N ILE A 146 1.89 -23.58 60.40
CA ILE A 146 1.77 -22.64 61.52
C ILE A 146 1.09 -21.36 61.04
N LEU A 147 1.52 -20.78 59.92
CA LEU A 147 0.92 -19.57 59.37
C LEU A 147 -0.56 -19.76 59.03
N PHE A 148 -0.94 -20.90 58.44
CA PHE A 148 -2.33 -21.26 58.14
C PHE A 148 -3.18 -21.52 59.38
N SER A 149 -2.58 -21.79 60.55
CA SER A 149 -3.32 -21.88 61.82
C SER A 149 -3.51 -20.51 62.49
N ILE A 150 -2.65 -19.52 62.16
CA ILE A 150 -2.74 -18.15 62.68
C ILE A 150 -3.74 -17.29 61.88
N ARG A 151 -3.82 -17.49 60.56
CA ARG A 151 -4.71 -16.74 59.65
C ARG A 151 -5.27 -17.66 58.55
N SER A 152 -6.45 -17.33 58.03
CA SER A 152 -7.09 -18.08 56.94
C SER A 152 -6.15 -18.26 55.74
N ARG A 153 -6.28 -19.40 55.06
CA ARG A 153 -5.49 -19.71 53.86
C ARG A 153 -5.78 -18.71 52.75
N GLU A 154 -7.04 -18.33 52.60
CA GLU A 154 -7.51 -17.40 51.57
C GLU A 154 -6.84 -16.03 51.70
N ASP A 155 -6.75 -15.48 52.92
CA ASP A 155 -6.12 -14.18 53.16
C ASP A 155 -4.61 -14.22 52.91
N LEU A 156 -3.96 -15.29 53.37
CA LEU A 156 -2.52 -15.46 53.24
C LEU A 156 -2.08 -15.75 51.79
N LEU A 157 -2.90 -16.46 51.03
CA LEU A 157 -2.65 -16.75 49.62
C LEU A 157 -3.09 -15.61 48.69
N LEU A 158 -3.61 -14.49 49.23
CA LEU A 158 -3.92 -13.28 48.45
C LEU A 158 -2.68 -12.42 48.18
N TYR A 159 -1.62 -12.55 48.97
CA TYR A 159 -0.42 -11.73 48.84
C TYR A 159 0.32 -12.01 47.51
N ARG A 160 0.70 -10.93 46.82
CA ARG A 160 1.39 -10.96 45.52
C ARG A 160 2.54 -9.97 45.53
N THR A 161 3.60 -10.28 44.79
CA THR A 161 4.63 -9.29 44.44
C THR A 161 4.05 -8.26 43.46
N LYS A 162 4.80 -7.19 43.22
CA LYS A 162 4.47 -6.16 42.22
C LYS A 162 4.29 -6.75 40.82
N ASP A 163 5.05 -7.79 40.48
CA ASP A 163 4.93 -8.56 39.22
C ASP A 163 3.81 -9.59 39.22
N GLY A 164 3.06 -9.71 40.32
CA GLY A 164 1.97 -10.66 40.46
C GLY A 164 2.41 -12.07 40.89
N TRP A 165 3.66 -12.30 41.30
CA TRP A 165 4.08 -13.62 41.78
C TRP A 165 3.39 -13.97 43.11
N SER A 166 2.87 -15.19 43.17
CA SER A 166 2.25 -15.78 44.36
C SER A 166 3.18 -16.76 45.06
N THR A 167 2.75 -17.24 46.23
CA THR A 167 3.41 -18.35 46.94
C THR A 167 3.61 -19.58 46.04
N ALA A 168 2.61 -19.93 45.21
CA ALA A 168 2.70 -21.05 44.27
C ALA A 168 3.78 -20.84 43.20
N HIS A 169 3.98 -19.62 42.70
CA HIS A 169 5.04 -19.32 41.74
C HIS A 169 6.43 -19.55 42.34
N PHE A 170 6.67 -19.05 43.55
CA PHE A 170 7.94 -19.26 44.25
C PHE A 170 8.19 -20.74 44.58
N ALA A 171 7.17 -21.45 45.04
CA ALA A 171 7.28 -22.88 45.33
C ALA A 171 7.59 -23.68 44.05
N ALA A 172 6.92 -23.37 42.93
CA ALA A 172 7.18 -24.01 41.65
C ALA A 172 8.59 -23.70 41.12
N TYR A 173 9.04 -22.44 41.25
CA TYR A 173 10.36 -22.01 40.83
C TYR A 173 11.50 -22.78 41.52
N ASN A 174 11.29 -23.14 42.79
CA ASN A 174 12.26 -23.81 43.64
C ASN A 174 12.03 -25.33 43.79
N ASP A 175 11.17 -25.93 42.97
CA ASP A 175 10.83 -27.36 43.04
C ASP A 175 10.33 -27.81 44.43
N ARG A 176 9.48 -27.00 45.07
CA ARG A 176 8.94 -27.26 46.42
C ARG A 176 7.57 -27.92 46.37
N LEU A 177 7.52 -29.15 45.86
CA LEU A 177 6.26 -29.91 45.75
C LEU A 177 5.49 -30.00 47.08
N ASP A 178 6.19 -30.20 48.19
CA ASP A 178 5.54 -30.36 49.51
C ASP A 178 4.82 -29.08 49.97
N ALA A 179 5.34 -27.90 49.62
CA ALA A 179 4.64 -26.64 49.86
C ALA A 179 3.42 -26.48 48.95
N ILE A 180 3.54 -26.85 47.67
CA ILE A 180 2.44 -26.76 46.69
C ILE A 180 1.25 -27.63 47.13
N LYS A 181 1.51 -28.81 47.69
CA LYS A 181 0.48 -29.73 48.22
C LYS A 181 -0.37 -29.13 49.36
N LEU A 182 0.12 -28.09 50.04
CA LEU A 182 -0.64 -27.41 51.09
C LEU A 182 -1.62 -26.36 50.55
N PHE A 183 -1.49 -25.94 49.28
CA PHE A 183 -2.34 -24.92 48.69
C PHE A 183 -3.64 -25.53 48.13
N PRO A 184 -4.75 -24.77 48.07
CA PRO A 184 -5.95 -25.22 47.40
C PRO A 184 -5.66 -25.60 45.94
N GLU A 185 -6.18 -26.74 45.47
CA GLU A 185 -5.87 -27.30 44.14
C GLU A 185 -6.15 -26.29 43.02
N LYS A 186 -7.34 -25.69 43.03
CA LYS A 186 -7.73 -24.64 42.08
C LYS A 186 -6.79 -23.43 42.09
N PHE A 187 -6.31 -23.03 43.27
CA PHE A 187 -5.37 -21.92 43.40
C PHE A 187 -4.03 -22.28 42.75
N ALA A 188 -3.47 -23.44 43.05
CA ALA A 188 -2.18 -23.86 42.50
C ALA A 188 -2.23 -24.06 40.97
N ALA A 189 -3.36 -24.55 40.45
CA ALA A 189 -3.57 -24.81 39.03
C ALA A 189 -3.83 -23.55 38.18
N GLU A 190 -4.62 -22.59 38.69
CA GLU A 190 -5.14 -21.48 37.87
C GLU A 190 -4.48 -20.12 38.14
N ILE A 191 -3.75 -19.95 39.25
CA ILE A 191 -3.20 -18.63 39.59
C ILE A 191 -2.19 -18.16 38.55
N THR A 192 -2.25 -16.88 38.20
CA THR A 192 -1.30 -16.26 37.26
C THR A 192 -0.60 -15.05 37.86
N ASP A 193 0.61 -14.78 37.37
CA ASP A 193 1.27 -13.50 37.55
C ASP A 193 0.70 -12.39 36.64
N ASN A 194 1.29 -11.20 36.65
CA ASN A 194 0.83 -10.08 35.83
C ASN A 194 1.02 -10.30 34.33
N GLN A 195 1.87 -11.23 33.91
CA GLN A 195 2.06 -11.60 32.50
C GLN A 195 1.18 -12.79 32.09
N GLY A 196 0.38 -13.33 33.02
CA GLY A 196 -0.45 -14.49 32.75
C GLY A 196 0.30 -15.82 32.85
N ASN A 197 1.53 -15.83 33.40
CA ASN A 197 2.28 -17.05 33.61
C ASN A 197 1.71 -17.80 34.80
N THR A 198 1.61 -19.13 34.72
CA THR A 198 1.15 -19.99 35.81
C THR A 198 2.33 -20.64 36.54
N PRO A 199 2.15 -21.12 37.79
CA PRO A 199 3.15 -21.95 38.46
C PRO A 199 3.60 -23.15 37.61
N PHE A 200 2.71 -23.72 36.80
CA PHE A 200 3.02 -24.79 35.86
C PHE A 200 4.04 -24.37 34.78
N MET A 201 3.88 -23.18 34.19
CA MET A 201 4.85 -22.63 33.23
C MET A 201 6.21 -22.37 33.89
N ILE A 202 6.20 -21.83 35.12
CA ILE A 202 7.44 -21.60 35.88
C ILE A 202 8.15 -22.93 36.17
N ALA A 203 7.42 -23.95 36.64
CA ALA A 203 7.98 -25.29 36.89
C ALA A 203 8.59 -25.89 35.62
N ALA A 204 7.98 -25.68 34.46
CA ALA A 204 8.50 -26.13 33.16
C ALA A 204 9.87 -25.51 32.83
N GLY A 205 10.03 -24.20 33.04
CA GLY A 205 11.33 -23.53 32.83
C GLY A 205 12.41 -23.95 33.85
N ARG A 206 12.01 -24.54 34.98
CA ARG A 206 12.94 -25.00 36.03
C ARG A 206 13.25 -26.49 35.98
N GLY A 207 12.59 -27.24 35.11
CA GLY A 207 12.79 -28.68 35.00
C GLY A 207 12.12 -29.50 36.12
N SER A 208 11.18 -28.91 36.85
CA SER A 208 10.58 -29.47 38.07
C SER A 208 9.52 -30.54 37.76
N LEU A 209 9.90 -31.67 37.15
CA LEU A 209 8.98 -32.70 36.63
C LEU A 209 7.93 -33.15 37.64
N LYS A 210 8.30 -33.37 38.91
CA LYS A 210 7.34 -33.81 39.94
C LYS A 210 6.29 -32.75 40.25
N VAL A 211 6.66 -31.46 40.19
CA VAL A 211 5.71 -30.34 40.35
C VAL A 211 4.80 -30.26 39.13
N ILE A 212 5.34 -30.43 37.92
CA ILE A 212 4.59 -30.43 36.67
C ILE A 212 3.53 -31.54 36.69
N GLU A 213 3.92 -32.78 37.01
CA GLU A 213 3.02 -33.93 37.14
C GLU A 213 1.89 -33.67 38.13
N TYR A 214 2.24 -33.18 39.33
CA TYR A 214 1.24 -32.88 40.35
C TYR A 214 0.29 -31.76 39.92
N LEU A 215 0.78 -30.67 39.32
CA LEU A 215 -0.08 -29.56 38.88
C LEU A 215 -1.05 -30.00 37.77
N LEU A 216 -0.61 -30.86 36.83
CA LEU A 216 -1.50 -31.45 35.82
C LEU A 216 -2.57 -32.35 36.44
N GLU A 217 -2.20 -33.18 37.43
CA GLU A 217 -3.16 -33.99 38.19
C GLU A 217 -4.22 -33.12 38.89
N LYS A 218 -3.82 -31.92 39.34
CA LYS A 218 -4.70 -30.94 40.00
C LYS A 218 -5.43 -30.00 39.06
N GLY A 219 -5.41 -30.29 37.75
CA GLY A 219 -6.21 -29.57 36.76
C GLY A 219 -5.55 -28.31 36.18
N ALA A 220 -4.22 -28.17 36.28
CA ALA A 220 -3.51 -27.14 35.53
C ALA A 220 -3.71 -27.34 34.02
N ASP A 221 -4.04 -26.26 33.32
CA ASP A 221 -4.25 -26.29 31.88
C ASP A 221 -2.91 -26.37 31.12
N LEU A 222 -2.64 -27.53 30.53
CA LEU A 222 -1.45 -27.83 29.72
C LEU A 222 -1.26 -26.83 28.55
N HIS A 223 -2.36 -26.35 27.98
CA HIS A 223 -2.38 -25.49 26.80
C HIS A 223 -2.56 -24.02 27.13
N LYS A 224 -2.56 -23.65 28.42
CA LYS A 224 -2.64 -22.26 28.84
C LYS A 224 -1.56 -21.43 28.16
N LYS A 225 -1.94 -20.23 27.71
CA LYS A 225 -1.02 -19.25 27.13
C LYS A 225 -0.97 -18.00 28.00
N ASN A 226 0.24 -17.45 28.15
CA ASN A 226 0.45 -16.16 28.80
C ASN A 226 0.07 -15.00 27.85
N LYS A 227 0.30 -13.75 28.27
CA LYS A 227 -0.01 -12.56 27.46
C LYS A 227 0.83 -12.45 26.18
N ASP A 228 2.01 -13.06 26.16
CA ASP A 228 2.86 -13.16 24.98
C ASP A 228 2.47 -14.33 24.07
N GLY A 229 1.41 -15.07 24.39
CA GLY A 229 0.96 -16.22 23.61
C GLY A 229 1.83 -17.47 23.80
N GLU A 230 2.69 -17.48 24.81
CA GLU A 230 3.63 -18.57 25.13
C GLU A 230 3.00 -19.56 26.10
N ASN A 231 3.24 -20.86 25.88
CA ASN A 231 2.88 -21.92 26.82
C ASN A 231 4.12 -22.45 27.56
N ALA A 232 3.93 -23.47 28.41
CA ALA A 232 5.02 -24.06 29.20
C ALA A 232 6.21 -24.59 28.37
N SER A 233 6.01 -24.95 27.09
CA SER A 233 7.10 -25.40 26.22
C SER A 233 8.13 -24.29 25.95
N PHE A 234 7.71 -23.02 25.83
CA PHE A 234 8.62 -21.88 25.63
C PHE A 234 9.54 -21.70 26.83
N PHE A 235 9.00 -21.82 28.04
CA PHE A 235 9.77 -21.72 29.29
C PHE A 235 10.80 -22.84 29.41
N ALA A 236 10.40 -24.09 29.14
CA ALA A 236 11.32 -25.22 29.11
C ALA A 236 12.42 -25.00 28.05
N VAL A 237 12.04 -24.44 26.89
CA VAL A 237 12.95 -24.20 25.78
C VAL A 237 14.01 -23.16 26.09
N GLU A 238 13.62 -22.00 26.59
CA GLU A 238 14.55 -20.91 26.90
C GLU A 238 15.59 -21.30 27.94
N ASN A 239 15.20 -22.16 28.87
CA ASN A 239 16.06 -22.62 29.97
C ASN A 239 16.75 -23.97 29.68
N GLY A 240 16.68 -24.49 28.45
CA GLY A 240 17.40 -25.70 28.05
C GLY A 240 16.91 -27.00 28.71
N GLN A 241 15.66 -27.03 29.22
CA GLN A 241 15.08 -28.17 29.94
C GLN A 241 14.54 -29.24 28.98
N LEU A 242 15.43 -29.97 28.30
CA LEU A 242 15.06 -30.93 27.25
C LEU A 242 14.17 -32.08 27.76
N GLU A 243 14.49 -32.68 28.90
CA GLU A 243 13.70 -33.77 29.48
C GLU A 243 12.27 -33.32 29.80
N THR A 244 12.13 -32.07 30.25
CA THR A 244 10.82 -31.46 30.53
C THR A 244 10.06 -31.20 29.25
N LEU A 245 10.70 -30.68 28.21
CA LEU A 245 10.08 -30.50 26.90
C LEU A 245 9.59 -31.83 26.32
N GLN A 246 10.38 -32.90 26.45
CA GLN A 246 10.01 -34.26 26.03
C GLN A 246 8.80 -34.78 26.82
N PHE A 247 8.77 -34.56 28.13
CA PHE A 247 7.63 -34.91 28.98
C PHE A 247 6.37 -34.16 28.54
N LEU A 248 6.45 -32.83 28.37
CA LEU A 248 5.32 -32.00 27.96
C LEU A 248 4.81 -32.41 26.57
N ASN A 249 5.70 -32.75 25.64
CA ASN A 249 5.31 -33.27 24.33
C ASN A 249 4.56 -34.61 24.43
N LYS A 250 5.02 -35.54 25.27
CA LYS A 250 4.29 -36.79 25.56
C LYS A 250 2.93 -36.54 26.20
N ALA A 251 2.80 -35.49 27.01
CA ALA A 251 1.53 -35.05 27.59
C ALA A 251 0.60 -34.38 26.58
N GLY A 252 1.06 -34.13 25.35
CA GLY A 252 0.27 -33.56 24.26
C GLY A 252 0.34 -32.04 24.15
N ILE A 253 1.36 -31.38 24.72
CA ILE A 253 1.51 -29.92 24.58
C ILE A 253 1.65 -29.53 23.11
N ASP A 254 1.07 -28.39 22.74
CA ASP A 254 1.25 -27.83 21.40
C ASP A 254 2.67 -27.24 21.26
N LEU A 255 3.52 -27.88 20.46
CA LEU A 255 4.87 -27.40 20.12
C LEU A 255 4.90 -26.56 18.83
N PHE A 256 3.83 -26.58 18.02
CA PHE A 256 3.76 -25.92 16.72
C PHE A 256 3.27 -24.47 16.81
N LEU A 257 2.88 -24.01 18.00
CA LEU A 257 2.45 -22.64 18.19
C LEU A 257 3.59 -21.64 17.99
N SER A 258 3.19 -20.43 17.60
CA SER A 258 4.04 -19.25 17.63
C SER A 258 3.50 -18.26 18.63
N ASN A 259 4.41 -17.55 19.30
CA ASN A 259 4.05 -16.52 20.27
C ASN A 259 3.59 -15.23 19.56
N ALA A 260 3.31 -14.18 20.33
CA ALA A 260 2.84 -12.89 19.83
C ALA A 260 3.83 -12.19 18.88
N LYS A 261 5.12 -12.57 18.89
CA LYS A 261 6.15 -12.09 17.96
C LYS A 261 6.28 -12.97 16.70
N GLY A 262 5.47 -14.02 16.60
CA GLY A 262 5.57 -15.04 15.55
C GLY A 262 6.77 -15.98 15.75
N GLU A 263 7.38 -15.99 16.93
CA GLU A 263 8.53 -16.86 17.20
C GLU A 263 8.06 -18.24 17.64
N THR A 264 8.73 -19.27 17.12
CA THR A 264 8.50 -20.68 17.49
C THR A 264 9.43 -21.12 18.61
N THR A 265 9.14 -22.26 19.22
CA THR A 265 10.05 -22.95 20.14
C THR A 265 11.41 -23.23 19.50
N LEU A 266 11.45 -23.61 18.21
CA LEU A 266 12.70 -23.80 17.48
C LEU A 266 13.55 -22.51 17.43
N MET A 267 12.93 -21.36 17.16
CA MET A 267 13.62 -20.07 17.14
C MET A 267 14.19 -19.72 18.51
N ARG A 268 13.42 -19.92 19.59
CA ARG A 268 13.87 -19.62 20.96
C ARG A 268 15.00 -20.54 21.40
N ALA A 269 14.91 -21.84 21.12
CA ALA A 269 15.97 -22.82 21.38
C ALA A 269 17.27 -22.42 20.68
N ALA A 270 17.16 -22.02 19.41
CA ALA A 270 18.29 -21.65 18.58
C ALA A 270 18.94 -20.34 19.04
N GLN A 271 18.14 -19.31 19.38
CA GLN A 271 18.62 -18.04 19.94
C GLN A 271 19.35 -18.22 21.28
N HIS A 272 18.91 -19.17 22.12
CA HIS A 272 19.47 -19.40 23.45
C HIS A 272 20.63 -20.42 23.45
N GLY A 273 20.99 -20.98 22.30
CA GLY A 273 22.16 -21.85 22.18
C GLY A 273 21.95 -23.32 22.52
N HIS A 274 20.70 -23.80 22.60
CA HIS A 274 20.39 -25.16 23.04
C HIS A 274 20.36 -26.15 21.86
N LEU A 275 21.53 -26.61 21.39
CA LEU A 275 21.65 -27.45 20.20
C LEU A 275 20.86 -28.78 20.28
N ASP A 276 20.94 -29.52 21.38
CA ASP A 276 20.22 -30.79 21.53
C ASP A 276 18.70 -30.61 21.49
N MET A 277 18.23 -29.45 21.94
CA MET A 277 16.83 -29.08 21.86
C MET A 277 16.41 -28.69 20.44
N VAL A 278 17.27 -27.97 19.71
CA VAL A 278 17.07 -27.72 18.28
C VAL A 278 16.97 -29.04 17.50
N ARG A 279 17.83 -30.03 17.80
CA ARG A 279 17.75 -31.37 17.20
C ARG A 279 16.41 -32.04 17.48
N TYR A 280 16.03 -32.09 18.76
CA TYR A 280 14.78 -32.70 19.18
C TYR A 280 13.56 -32.05 18.52
N LEU A 281 13.50 -30.71 18.47
CA LEU A 281 12.37 -29.98 17.89
C LEU A 281 12.22 -30.24 16.38
N LEU A 282 13.32 -30.36 15.65
CA LEU A 282 13.28 -30.76 14.24
C LEU A 282 12.83 -32.22 14.06
N GLU A 283 13.22 -33.13 14.96
CA GLU A 283 12.73 -34.52 14.96
C GLU A 283 11.22 -34.61 15.19
N GLN A 284 10.65 -33.67 15.95
CA GLN A 284 9.18 -33.55 16.12
C GLN A 284 8.48 -32.93 14.91
N GLY A 285 9.21 -32.57 13.84
CA GLY A 285 8.65 -32.02 12.61
C GLY A 285 8.33 -30.53 12.67
N ILE A 286 8.88 -29.78 13.64
CA ILE A 286 8.70 -28.32 13.68
C ILE A 286 9.33 -27.70 12.42
N PRO A 287 8.60 -26.84 11.68
CA PRO A 287 9.12 -26.25 10.45
C PRO A 287 10.38 -25.41 10.69
N VAL A 288 11.48 -25.77 10.03
CA VAL A 288 12.76 -25.06 10.13
C VAL A 288 12.72 -23.66 9.50
N ASN A 289 11.87 -23.49 8.48
CA ASN A 289 11.81 -22.31 7.61
C ASN A 289 10.67 -21.33 7.97
N GLN A 290 10.01 -21.51 9.11
CA GLN A 290 8.98 -20.58 9.56
C GLN A 290 9.61 -19.21 9.80
N LYS A 291 8.91 -18.14 9.38
CA LYS A 291 9.35 -16.75 9.57
C LYS A 291 8.56 -16.11 10.71
N ASN A 292 9.27 -15.40 11.59
CA ASN A 292 8.64 -14.57 12.62
C ASN A 292 8.09 -13.26 12.02
N LYS A 293 7.50 -12.39 12.86
CA LYS A 293 6.96 -11.09 12.39
C LYS A 293 8.01 -10.13 11.82
N GLN A 294 9.30 -10.38 12.04
CA GLN A 294 10.41 -9.64 11.43
C GLN A 294 10.86 -10.27 10.10
N GLY A 295 10.19 -11.31 9.62
CA GLY A 295 10.56 -12.05 8.42
C GLY A 295 11.73 -13.02 8.62
N LYS A 296 12.17 -13.26 9.86
CA LYS A 296 13.38 -14.04 10.16
C LYS A 296 13.08 -15.51 10.48
N THR A 297 13.91 -16.42 9.97
CA THR A 297 13.89 -17.86 10.33
C THR A 297 14.81 -18.16 11.51
N ALA A 298 14.72 -19.37 12.08
CA ALA A 298 15.61 -19.80 13.15
C ALA A 298 17.10 -19.72 12.75
N PHE A 299 17.43 -20.09 11.51
CA PHE A 299 18.79 -20.00 10.98
C PHE A 299 19.31 -18.57 10.93
N GLN A 300 18.48 -17.63 10.44
CA GLN A 300 18.87 -16.22 10.35
C GLN A 300 19.10 -15.59 11.73
N LEU A 301 18.29 -15.95 12.72
CA LEU A 301 18.47 -15.49 14.11
C LEU A 301 19.77 -16.00 14.72
N VAL A 302 20.15 -17.24 14.42
CA VAL A 302 21.41 -17.85 14.88
C VAL A 302 22.64 -17.20 14.26
N LEU A 303 22.57 -16.86 12.96
CA LEU A 303 23.65 -16.12 12.28
C LEU A 303 23.87 -14.75 12.92
N GLU A 304 22.79 -14.02 13.22
CA GLU A 304 22.88 -12.72 13.92
C GLU A 304 23.45 -12.86 15.34
N ALA A 305 23.10 -13.94 16.03
CA ALA A 305 23.65 -14.26 17.35
C ALA A 305 25.11 -14.78 17.28
N LYS A 306 25.66 -15.00 16.08
CA LYS A 306 27.00 -15.55 15.81
C LYS A 306 27.25 -16.92 16.46
N ASN A 307 26.19 -17.71 16.68
CA ASN A 307 26.32 -19.07 17.19
C ASN A 307 26.56 -20.05 16.02
N LEU A 308 27.84 -20.21 15.66
CA LEU A 308 28.24 -20.99 14.49
C LEU A 308 27.90 -22.49 14.61
N GLU A 309 27.87 -23.04 15.81
CA GLU A 309 27.59 -24.48 16.02
C GLU A 309 26.14 -24.83 15.62
N ILE A 310 25.17 -24.02 16.06
CA ILE A 310 23.77 -24.20 15.64
C ILE A 310 23.61 -23.79 14.18
N ALA A 311 24.35 -22.79 13.70
CA ALA A 311 24.31 -22.37 12.30
C ALA A 311 24.74 -23.53 11.38
N ASP A 312 25.85 -24.19 11.69
CA ASP A 312 26.35 -25.36 10.95
C ASP A 312 25.30 -26.46 10.91
N PHE A 313 24.67 -26.77 12.05
CA PHE A 313 23.62 -27.79 12.10
C PHE A 313 22.41 -27.41 11.25
N LEU A 314 21.84 -26.22 11.44
CA LEU A 314 20.67 -25.75 10.70
C LEU A 314 20.97 -25.59 9.20
N PHE A 315 22.20 -25.21 8.83
CA PHE A 315 22.62 -25.12 7.42
C PHE A 315 22.48 -26.45 6.68
N THR A 316 22.61 -27.59 7.37
CA THR A 316 22.36 -28.92 6.77
C THR A 316 20.88 -29.25 6.58
N LYS A 317 19.97 -28.49 7.22
CA LYS A 317 18.52 -28.77 7.27
C LYS A 317 17.70 -27.81 6.42
N ILE A 318 18.22 -26.63 6.11
CA ILE A 318 17.52 -25.61 5.33
C ILE A 318 17.68 -25.80 3.81
N SER A 319 16.73 -25.24 3.07
CA SER A 319 16.74 -25.27 1.59
C SER A 319 17.85 -24.40 0.99
N GLN A 320 18.22 -24.66 -0.26
CA GLN A 320 19.18 -23.82 -0.99
C GLN A 320 18.73 -22.35 -1.08
N LYS A 321 17.44 -22.12 -1.35
CA LYS A 321 16.86 -20.77 -1.40
C LYS A 321 17.04 -20.02 -0.08
N GLU A 322 16.85 -20.69 1.05
CA GLU A 322 16.99 -20.06 2.38
C GLU A 322 18.46 -19.70 2.69
N LYS A 323 19.42 -20.50 2.21
CA LYS A 323 20.85 -20.16 2.29
C LYS A 323 21.18 -18.91 1.49
N GLU A 324 20.62 -18.79 0.29
CA GLU A 324 20.77 -17.62 -0.59
C GLU A 324 20.10 -16.38 0.00
N ASP A 325 18.88 -16.50 0.51
CA ASP A 325 18.17 -15.42 1.22
C ASP A 325 18.99 -14.91 2.42
N ALA A 326 19.60 -15.81 3.20
CA ALA A 326 20.48 -15.43 4.31
C ALA A 326 21.72 -14.66 3.84
N LEU A 327 22.30 -15.03 2.69
CA LEU A 327 23.42 -14.29 2.09
C LEU A 327 23.00 -12.88 1.67
N PHE A 328 21.87 -12.74 1.00
CA PHE A 328 21.34 -11.43 0.63
C PHE A 328 21.05 -10.54 1.85
N ASP A 329 20.48 -11.11 2.91
CA ASP A 329 20.21 -10.38 4.15
C ASP A 329 21.48 -9.93 4.87
N ALA A 330 22.53 -10.78 4.88
CA ALA A 330 23.83 -10.40 5.43
C ALA A 330 24.47 -9.24 4.65
N ILE A 331 24.38 -9.26 3.31
CA ILE A 331 24.89 -8.17 2.45
C ILE A 331 24.14 -6.87 2.72
N LYS A 332 22.80 -6.90 2.80
CA LYS A 332 21.99 -5.71 3.10
C LYS A 332 22.34 -5.08 4.45
N LYS A 333 22.66 -5.90 5.45
CA LYS A 333 23.07 -5.44 6.78
C LYS A 333 24.54 -4.99 6.84
N GLY A 334 25.34 -5.28 5.81
CA GLY A 334 26.77 -5.04 5.81
C GLY A 334 27.55 -5.97 6.74
N ASP A 335 27.00 -7.14 7.09
CA ASP A 335 27.65 -8.10 7.98
C ASP A 335 28.70 -8.93 7.20
N PHE A 336 29.91 -8.38 7.12
CA PHE A 336 31.02 -8.99 6.39
C PHE A 336 31.38 -10.38 6.92
N GLU A 337 31.31 -10.62 8.23
CA GLU A 337 31.66 -11.91 8.83
C GLU A 337 30.64 -12.99 8.44
N ALA A 338 29.35 -12.69 8.53
CA ALA A 338 28.29 -13.61 8.09
C ALA A 338 28.39 -13.91 6.60
N VAL A 339 28.68 -12.91 5.76
CA VAL A 339 28.94 -13.11 4.32
C VAL A 339 30.12 -14.06 4.10
N GLN A 340 31.27 -13.82 4.75
CA GLN A 340 32.43 -14.69 4.61
C GLN A 340 32.13 -16.13 5.04
N TRP A 341 31.40 -16.30 6.13
CA TRP A 341 31.01 -17.61 6.62
C TRP A 341 30.10 -18.33 5.61
N LEU A 342 29.04 -17.68 5.11
CA LEU A 342 28.11 -18.26 4.14
C LEU A 342 28.81 -18.65 2.83
N VAL A 343 29.72 -17.81 2.33
CA VAL A 343 30.49 -18.11 1.12
C VAL A 343 31.43 -19.30 1.34
N ARG A 344 32.08 -19.42 2.50
CA ARG A 344 32.90 -20.60 2.85
C ARG A 344 32.07 -21.88 2.93
N GLN A 345 30.81 -21.80 3.33
CA GLN A 345 29.87 -22.92 3.34
C GLN A 345 29.34 -23.29 1.93
N GLY A 346 29.80 -22.61 0.88
CA GLY A 346 29.48 -22.93 -0.51
C GLY A 346 28.15 -22.35 -1.00
N VAL A 347 27.62 -21.29 -0.37
CA VAL A 347 26.44 -20.58 -0.90
C VAL A 347 26.79 -19.94 -2.24
N SER A 348 25.91 -20.12 -3.22
CA SER A 348 26.15 -19.64 -4.59
C SER A 348 26.24 -18.12 -4.66
N LEU A 349 27.33 -17.62 -5.25
CA LEU A 349 27.50 -16.19 -5.57
C LEU A 349 26.83 -15.77 -6.87
N SER A 350 26.30 -16.73 -7.66
CA SER A 350 25.53 -16.45 -8.87
C SER A 350 24.01 -16.49 -8.63
N ALA A 351 23.57 -16.76 -7.39
CA ALA A 351 22.17 -16.72 -7.02
C ALA A 351 21.58 -15.32 -7.29
N GLN A 352 20.34 -15.28 -7.72
CA GLN A 352 19.64 -14.05 -8.09
C GLN A 352 18.46 -13.82 -7.14
N ASN A 353 18.33 -12.61 -6.61
CA ASN A 353 17.16 -12.24 -5.82
C ASN A 353 15.95 -11.88 -6.71
N GLU A 354 14.86 -11.37 -6.12
CA GLU A 354 13.63 -10.99 -6.83
C GLU A 354 13.87 -9.93 -7.93
N SER A 355 14.86 -9.06 -7.78
CA SER A 355 15.29 -8.07 -8.78
C SER A 355 16.39 -8.59 -9.72
N LYS A 356 16.59 -9.91 -9.77
CA LYS A 356 17.67 -10.60 -10.49
C LYS A 356 19.10 -10.13 -10.14
N MET A 357 19.29 -9.44 -9.02
CA MET A 357 20.61 -9.02 -8.57
C MET A 357 21.37 -10.20 -7.98
N THR A 358 22.63 -10.38 -8.39
CA THR A 358 23.58 -11.26 -7.72
C THR A 358 24.12 -10.61 -6.43
N PRO A 359 24.68 -11.36 -5.48
CA PRO A 359 25.42 -10.83 -4.33
C PRO A 359 26.39 -9.70 -4.68
N PHE A 360 27.11 -9.83 -5.80
CA PHE A 360 28.03 -8.81 -6.29
C PHE A 360 27.32 -7.52 -6.73
N LEU A 361 26.24 -7.63 -7.50
CA LEU A 361 25.44 -6.48 -7.93
C LEU A 361 24.75 -5.78 -6.75
N LEU A 362 24.30 -6.55 -5.74
CA LEU A 362 23.73 -5.98 -4.52
C LEU A 362 24.80 -5.22 -3.70
N ALA A 363 26.03 -5.73 -3.61
CA ALA A 363 27.11 -4.97 -2.97
C ALA A 363 27.41 -3.66 -3.71
N ALA A 364 27.35 -3.68 -5.05
CA ALA A 364 27.51 -2.48 -5.88
C ALA A 364 26.38 -1.47 -5.67
N SER A 365 25.12 -1.92 -5.58
CA SER A 365 23.98 -1.03 -5.32
C SER A 365 24.04 -0.36 -3.94
N LEU A 366 24.64 -1.03 -2.95
CA LEU A 366 24.87 -0.51 -1.61
C LEU A 366 26.16 0.31 -1.47
N GLY A 367 27.00 0.35 -2.51
CA GLY A 367 28.29 1.06 -2.46
C GLY A 367 29.34 0.38 -1.58
N ASN A 368 29.19 -0.91 -1.26
CA ASN A 368 30.08 -1.62 -0.34
C ASN A 368 31.30 -2.20 -1.08
N ILE A 369 32.36 -1.39 -1.18
CA ILE A 369 33.61 -1.72 -1.87
C ILE A 369 34.29 -2.95 -1.26
N GLN A 370 34.25 -3.09 0.08
CA GLN A 370 34.87 -4.22 0.77
C GLN A 370 34.22 -5.55 0.38
N LEU A 371 32.89 -5.60 0.30
CA LEU A 371 32.18 -6.78 -0.17
C LEU A 371 32.43 -7.06 -1.65
N MET A 372 32.47 -6.01 -2.49
CA MET A 372 32.79 -6.17 -3.91
C MET A 372 34.19 -6.78 -4.12
N ASP A 373 35.21 -6.24 -3.44
CA ASP A 373 36.58 -6.76 -3.52
C ASP A 373 36.68 -8.19 -3.02
N TYR A 374 35.95 -8.52 -1.94
CA TYR A 374 35.85 -9.88 -1.45
C TYR A 374 35.21 -10.82 -2.48
N PHE A 375 34.05 -10.47 -3.06
CA PHE A 375 33.40 -11.31 -4.07
C PHE A 375 34.25 -11.50 -5.32
N LEU A 376 34.93 -10.47 -5.82
CA LEU A 376 35.86 -10.61 -6.95
C LEU A 376 37.03 -11.53 -6.64
N SER A 377 37.52 -11.55 -5.40
CA SER A 377 38.57 -12.49 -4.97
C SER A 377 38.11 -13.95 -4.98
N GLN A 378 36.81 -14.21 -4.79
CA GLN A 378 36.23 -15.55 -4.79
C GLN A 378 35.77 -15.97 -6.20
N GLN A 379 35.15 -15.05 -6.94
CA GLN A 379 34.60 -15.28 -8.28
C GLN A 379 34.83 -14.04 -9.18
N PRO A 380 35.95 -13.99 -9.93
CA PRO A 380 36.24 -12.88 -10.83
C PRO A 380 35.21 -12.67 -11.96
N SER A 381 34.49 -13.73 -12.36
CA SER A 381 33.47 -13.67 -13.42
C SER A 381 32.24 -12.85 -13.05
N SER A 382 31.99 -12.58 -11.77
CA SER A 382 30.85 -11.77 -11.29
C SER A 382 30.84 -10.33 -11.84
N ILE A 383 31.97 -9.84 -12.34
CA ILE A 383 32.06 -8.55 -13.03
C ILE A 383 31.16 -8.46 -14.28
N HIS A 384 30.79 -9.60 -14.85
CA HIS A 384 29.94 -9.70 -16.04
C HIS A 384 28.44 -9.90 -15.71
N ASP A 385 28.08 -10.02 -14.44
CA ASP A 385 26.68 -10.18 -14.02
C ASP A 385 25.86 -8.94 -14.40
N GLY A 386 24.60 -9.16 -14.77
CA GLY A 386 23.62 -8.10 -15.05
C GLY A 386 22.37 -8.28 -14.19
N ASP A 387 21.73 -7.16 -13.84
CA ASP A 387 20.44 -7.15 -13.14
C ASP A 387 19.26 -7.50 -14.07
N ASP A 388 18.03 -7.25 -13.64
CA ASP A 388 16.83 -7.48 -14.43
C ASP A 388 16.72 -6.60 -15.68
N GLU A 389 17.31 -5.42 -15.65
CA GLU A 389 17.49 -4.54 -16.80
C GLU A 389 18.73 -4.90 -17.62
N GLY A 390 19.57 -5.85 -17.17
CA GLY A 390 20.85 -6.16 -17.80
C GLY A 390 21.95 -5.13 -17.51
N ASP A 391 21.74 -4.26 -16.51
CA ASP A 391 22.74 -3.31 -16.03
C ASP A 391 23.83 -4.05 -15.24
N LYS A 392 25.09 -3.84 -15.62
CA LYS A 392 26.26 -4.32 -14.85
C LYS A 392 26.52 -3.44 -13.62
N PHE A 393 27.44 -3.88 -12.76
CA PHE A 393 27.79 -3.20 -11.50
C PHE A 393 28.01 -1.68 -11.59
N LEU A 394 28.62 -1.17 -12.67
CA LEU A 394 28.80 0.26 -12.90
C LEU A 394 27.47 1.01 -13.01
N PHE A 395 26.56 0.51 -13.85
CA PHE A 395 25.25 1.12 -14.07
C PHE A 395 24.35 0.96 -12.85
N VAL A 396 24.43 -0.17 -12.16
CA VAL A 396 23.76 -0.38 -10.87
C VAL A 396 24.22 0.64 -9.83
N ALA A 397 25.53 0.91 -9.74
CA ALA A 397 26.07 1.92 -8.83
C ALA A 397 25.59 3.34 -9.18
N ILE A 398 25.55 3.70 -10.47
CA ILE A 398 25.02 5.00 -10.95
C ILE A 398 23.53 5.13 -10.60
N LYS A 399 22.73 4.10 -10.88
CA LYS A 399 21.28 4.05 -10.62
C LYS A 399 20.94 4.21 -9.13
N ASN A 400 21.80 3.71 -8.24
CA ASN A 400 21.64 3.82 -6.79
C ASN A 400 22.41 5.00 -6.16
N HIS A 401 22.85 5.96 -6.99
CA HIS A 401 23.56 7.17 -6.54
C HIS A 401 24.85 6.92 -5.73
N GLN A 402 25.56 5.83 -6.01
CA GLN A 402 26.80 5.46 -5.32
C GLN A 402 28.02 6.20 -5.88
N VAL A 403 28.04 7.53 -5.74
CA VAL A 403 29.05 8.43 -6.34
C VAL A 403 30.48 8.06 -5.93
N HIS A 404 30.70 7.69 -4.66
CA HIS A 404 32.04 7.33 -4.17
C HIS A 404 32.55 6.03 -4.81
N LEU A 405 31.69 5.02 -4.91
CA LEU A 405 32.01 3.77 -5.60
C LEU A 405 32.33 4.03 -7.07
N VAL A 406 31.51 4.81 -7.77
CA VAL A 406 31.74 5.14 -9.20
C VAL A 406 33.09 5.83 -9.41
N LYS A 407 33.48 6.77 -8.54
CA LYS A 407 34.81 7.41 -8.60
C LYS A 407 35.95 6.39 -8.49
N ILE A 408 35.85 5.47 -7.52
CA ILE A 408 36.85 4.41 -7.34
C ILE A 408 36.91 3.46 -8.54
N LEU A 409 35.76 3.08 -9.11
CA LEU A 409 35.70 2.23 -10.30
C LEU A 409 36.39 2.90 -11.50
N VAL A 410 36.18 4.21 -11.69
CA VAL A 410 36.86 5.02 -12.71
C VAL A 410 38.37 5.10 -12.45
N GLU A 411 38.80 5.32 -11.21
CA GLU A 411 40.22 5.35 -10.83
C GLU A 411 40.93 4.02 -11.05
N ARG A 412 40.22 2.90 -10.81
CA ARG A 412 40.72 1.53 -11.04
C ARG A 412 40.75 1.12 -12.52
N GLY A 413 40.29 1.97 -13.43
CA GLY A 413 40.25 1.67 -14.87
C GLY A 413 39.24 0.60 -15.27
N LEU A 414 38.20 0.39 -14.45
CA LEU A 414 37.14 -0.59 -14.70
C LEU A 414 35.98 -0.03 -15.53
N VAL A 415 36.19 1.12 -16.18
CA VAL A 415 35.21 1.82 -17.02
C VAL A 415 35.81 2.03 -18.40
N SER A 416 35.15 1.48 -19.42
CA SER A 416 35.53 1.58 -20.83
C SER A 416 34.62 2.55 -21.58
N HIS A 417 35.14 3.17 -22.64
CA HIS A 417 34.34 3.98 -23.57
C HIS A 417 33.30 3.17 -24.36
N GLU A 418 33.48 1.85 -24.43
CA GLU A 418 32.53 0.93 -25.06
C GLU A 418 31.40 0.49 -24.12
N ASP A 419 31.47 0.86 -22.83
CA ASP A 419 30.46 0.46 -21.85
C ASP A 419 29.11 1.08 -22.21
N LYS A 420 28.16 0.20 -22.50
CA LYS A 420 26.76 0.54 -22.69
C LYS A 420 25.92 -0.43 -21.92
N ASN A 421 24.83 0.06 -21.34
CA ASN A 421 23.83 -0.84 -20.77
C ASN A 421 22.90 -1.41 -21.84
N SER A 422 21.93 -2.23 -21.42
CA SER A 422 20.93 -2.84 -22.30
C SER A 422 20.11 -1.83 -23.12
N LYS A 423 19.93 -0.61 -22.61
CA LYS A 423 19.24 0.50 -23.28
C LYS A 423 20.17 1.27 -24.23
N GLY A 424 21.43 0.84 -24.37
CA GLY A 424 22.45 1.53 -25.17
C GLY A 424 23.01 2.79 -24.50
N GLN A 425 22.71 3.04 -23.22
CA GLN A 425 23.12 4.24 -22.50
C GLN A 425 24.59 4.11 -22.09
N THR A 426 25.38 5.14 -22.38
CA THR A 426 26.75 5.27 -21.84
C THR A 426 26.69 5.62 -20.34
N PRO A 427 27.78 5.44 -19.57
CA PRO A 427 27.83 5.83 -18.16
C PRO A 427 27.45 7.31 -17.95
N LEU A 428 27.82 8.17 -18.89
CA LEU A 428 27.45 9.58 -18.87
C LEU A 428 25.93 9.77 -19.02
N LEU A 429 25.30 9.12 -20.01
CA LEU A 429 23.85 9.18 -20.18
C LEU A 429 23.09 8.62 -18.98
N ALA A 430 23.58 7.52 -18.41
CA ALA A 430 23.00 6.94 -17.19
C ALA A 430 23.13 7.91 -16.00
N ALA A 431 24.27 8.57 -15.82
CA ALA A 431 24.46 9.59 -14.79
C ALA A 431 23.57 10.82 -15.01
N ALA A 432 23.42 11.24 -16.27
CA ALA A 432 22.57 12.36 -16.62
C ALA A 432 21.10 12.05 -16.28
N LYS A 433 20.62 10.87 -16.66
CA LYS A 433 19.27 10.37 -16.33
C LYS A 433 18.97 10.32 -14.83
N GLN A 434 20.00 10.21 -13.98
CA GLN A 434 19.86 10.24 -12.51
C GLN A 434 20.10 11.63 -11.90
N ASN A 435 20.18 12.68 -12.73
CA ASN A 435 20.45 14.06 -12.31
C ASN A 435 21.75 14.19 -11.46
N ALA A 436 22.77 13.40 -11.78
CA ALA A 436 24.05 13.37 -11.06
C ALA A 436 25.13 14.21 -11.76
N GLU A 437 25.03 15.53 -11.63
CA GLU A 437 25.91 16.50 -12.32
C GLU A 437 27.41 16.21 -12.10
N GLY A 438 27.84 15.96 -10.87
CA GLY A 438 29.24 15.64 -10.58
C GLY A 438 29.74 14.33 -11.22
N LEU A 439 28.85 13.37 -11.51
CA LEU A 439 29.21 12.17 -12.27
C LEU A 439 29.26 12.45 -13.77
N VAL A 440 28.37 13.30 -14.28
CA VAL A 440 28.41 13.75 -15.69
C VAL A 440 29.71 14.48 -15.97
N ASP A 441 30.12 15.41 -15.10
CA ASP A 441 31.39 16.13 -15.24
C ASP A 441 32.60 15.18 -15.14
N LEU A 442 32.57 14.23 -14.20
CA LEU A 442 33.61 13.19 -14.08
C LEU A 442 33.75 12.37 -15.36
N PHE A 443 32.66 11.86 -15.93
CA PHE A 443 32.70 11.07 -17.16
C PHE A 443 33.14 11.91 -18.36
N ARG A 444 32.69 13.17 -18.46
CA ARG A 444 33.14 14.10 -19.48
C ARG A 444 34.66 14.32 -19.41
N GLN A 445 35.22 14.55 -18.23
CA GLN A 445 36.67 14.69 -18.04
C GLN A 445 37.44 13.42 -18.42
N LYS A 446 36.79 12.25 -18.34
CA LYS A 446 37.34 10.97 -18.78
C LYS A 446 37.16 10.69 -20.26
N GLY A 447 36.53 11.60 -21.03
CA GLY A 447 36.41 11.52 -22.49
C GLY A 447 35.08 10.97 -23.01
N PHE A 448 34.06 10.78 -22.16
CA PHE A 448 32.70 10.47 -22.61
C PHE A 448 32.04 11.70 -23.24
N SER A 449 31.27 11.51 -24.32
CA SER A 449 30.64 12.62 -25.04
C SER A 449 29.31 13.02 -24.40
N LEU A 450 29.04 14.33 -24.32
CA LEU A 450 27.72 14.85 -23.94
C LEU A 450 26.67 14.65 -25.03
N GLU A 451 27.12 14.37 -26.26
CA GLU A 451 26.29 14.15 -27.45
C GLU A 451 25.97 12.67 -27.68
N ASP A 452 26.40 11.79 -26.76
CA ASP A 452 26.06 10.38 -26.79
C ASP A 452 24.54 10.18 -26.86
N ARG A 453 24.12 9.11 -27.53
CA ARG A 453 22.73 8.72 -27.67
C ARG A 453 22.53 7.27 -27.26
N ASP A 454 21.37 7.01 -26.69
CA ASP A 454 20.97 5.64 -26.36
C ASP A 454 20.43 4.88 -27.60
N ALA A 455 19.96 3.65 -27.41
CA ALA A 455 19.47 2.82 -28.52
C ALA A 455 18.24 3.41 -29.25
N GLU A 456 17.46 4.25 -28.57
CA GLU A 456 16.31 4.95 -29.14
C GLU A 456 16.69 6.32 -29.73
N GLY A 457 17.98 6.66 -29.72
CA GLY A 457 18.47 7.95 -30.19
C GLY A 457 18.24 9.09 -29.20
N ASN A 458 17.83 8.79 -27.96
CA ASN A 458 17.59 9.78 -26.91
C ASN A 458 18.93 10.34 -26.42
N ASN A 459 19.05 11.66 -26.40
CA ASN A 459 20.15 12.36 -25.74
C ASN A 459 19.84 12.59 -24.24
N ALA A 460 20.80 13.18 -23.51
CA ALA A 460 20.68 13.42 -22.07
C ALA A 460 19.42 14.21 -21.65
N PHE A 461 18.95 15.17 -22.46
CA PHE A 461 17.75 15.94 -22.15
C PHE A 461 16.48 15.11 -22.25
N HIS A 462 16.34 14.26 -23.27
CA HIS A 462 15.22 13.33 -23.38
C HIS A 462 15.12 12.44 -22.13
N LEU A 463 16.25 11.92 -21.66
CA LEU A 463 16.31 11.01 -20.51
C LEU A 463 15.96 11.69 -19.18
N LEU A 464 16.46 12.92 -18.96
CA LEU A 464 16.13 13.73 -17.78
C LEU A 464 14.63 14.01 -17.69
N LEU A 465 14.05 14.47 -18.79
CA LEU A 465 12.62 14.81 -18.86
C LEU A 465 11.75 13.56 -18.74
N ALA A 466 12.18 12.45 -19.32
CA ALA A 466 11.47 11.18 -19.18
C ALA A 466 11.35 10.73 -17.71
N LYS A 467 12.34 11.04 -16.88
CA LYS A 467 12.32 10.77 -15.43
C LYS A 467 11.61 11.84 -14.59
N GLY A 468 11.24 12.97 -15.18
CA GLY A 468 10.70 14.12 -14.43
C GLY A 468 11.74 14.76 -13.53
N TYR A 469 13.01 14.72 -13.93
CA TYR A 469 14.07 15.37 -13.17
C TYR A 469 14.42 16.72 -13.76
N TRP A 470 14.41 17.71 -12.88
CA TRP A 470 14.96 19.03 -13.12
C TRP A 470 16.10 19.31 -12.13
N GLY A 471 17.18 19.96 -12.57
CA GLY A 471 18.24 20.35 -11.65
C GLY A 471 19.57 20.69 -12.31
N LYS A 472 20.64 20.61 -11.51
CA LYS A 472 21.98 21.04 -11.88
C LYS A 472 22.50 20.38 -13.15
N THR A 473 22.17 19.11 -13.38
CA THR A 473 22.59 18.42 -14.60
C THR A 473 21.98 19.05 -15.85
N MET A 474 20.71 19.44 -15.80
CA MET A 474 20.04 20.10 -16.93
C MET A 474 20.68 21.46 -17.24
N GLU A 475 20.96 22.27 -16.22
CA GLU A 475 21.66 23.54 -16.36
C GLU A 475 23.10 23.35 -16.88
N TYR A 476 23.82 22.37 -16.34
CA TYR A 476 25.16 22.01 -16.80
C TYR A 476 25.15 21.61 -18.27
N LEU A 477 24.23 20.73 -18.69
CA LEU A 477 24.09 20.31 -20.08
C LEU A 477 23.74 21.48 -20.99
N PHE A 478 22.84 22.37 -20.55
CA PHE A 478 22.44 23.53 -21.33
C PHE A 478 23.59 24.52 -21.52
N ASN A 479 24.41 24.74 -20.49
CA ASN A 479 25.57 25.62 -20.58
C ASN A 479 26.67 25.10 -21.52
N HIS A 480 26.74 23.79 -21.75
CA HIS A 480 27.76 23.17 -22.60
C HIS A 480 27.26 22.83 -24.01
N CYS A 481 26.08 22.23 -24.13
CA CYS A 481 25.51 21.72 -25.38
C CYS A 481 24.03 22.11 -25.52
N PRO A 482 23.68 23.41 -25.63
CA PRO A 482 22.28 23.86 -25.67
C PRO A 482 21.54 23.41 -26.95
N HIS A 483 22.28 23.10 -28.02
CA HIS A 483 21.71 22.62 -29.29
C HIS A 483 21.00 21.27 -29.17
N LEU A 484 21.36 20.44 -28.17
CA LEU A 484 20.75 19.12 -27.94
C LEU A 484 19.26 19.21 -27.58
N LEU A 485 18.76 20.37 -27.14
CA LEU A 485 17.32 20.62 -26.93
C LEU A 485 16.50 20.61 -28.22
N LEU A 486 17.14 20.78 -29.38
CA LEU A 486 16.51 20.81 -30.70
C LEU A 486 16.73 19.51 -31.47
N GLU A 487 17.60 18.64 -30.95
CA GLU A 487 17.89 17.37 -31.59
C GLU A 487 16.77 16.38 -31.36
N LYS A 488 16.50 15.58 -32.38
CA LYS A 488 15.43 14.59 -32.34
C LYS A 488 15.95 13.19 -32.11
N ASN A 489 15.19 12.38 -31.38
CA ASN A 489 15.42 10.94 -31.24
C ASN A 489 14.97 10.16 -32.49
N ASN A 490 15.02 8.83 -32.44
CA ASN A 490 14.63 7.98 -33.57
C ASN A 490 13.12 8.06 -33.90
N ASN A 491 12.29 8.55 -32.98
CA ASN A 491 10.86 8.80 -33.19
C ASN A 491 10.58 10.21 -33.76
N ASN A 492 11.63 10.97 -34.11
CA ASN A 492 11.54 12.35 -34.61
C ASN A 492 10.97 13.32 -33.55
N GLU A 493 11.14 13.00 -32.26
CA GLU A 493 10.71 13.81 -31.11
C GLU A 493 11.91 14.58 -30.57
N THR A 494 11.71 15.87 -30.25
CA THR A 494 12.68 16.64 -29.45
C THR A 494 12.43 16.42 -27.95
N PRO A 495 13.36 16.82 -27.05
CA PRO A 495 13.13 16.75 -25.61
C PRO A 495 11.81 17.41 -25.16
N LEU A 496 11.41 18.51 -25.81
CA LEU A 496 10.13 19.16 -25.53
C LEU A 496 8.94 18.26 -25.92
N HIS A 497 8.99 17.60 -27.08
CA HIS A 497 7.94 16.66 -27.49
C HIS A 497 7.81 15.51 -26.47
N THR A 498 8.93 14.96 -25.99
CA THR A 498 8.94 13.93 -24.94
C THR A 498 8.29 14.42 -23.63
N ALA A 499 8.62 15.64 -23.19
CA ALA A 499 8.02 16.21 -21.97
C ALA A 499 6.50 16.42 -22.11
N ILE A 500 6.03 16.82 -23.29
CA ILE A 500 4.61 17.00 -23.59
C ILE A 500 3.86 15.67 -23.55
N LEU A 501 4.41 14.63 -24.21
CA LEU A 501 3.82 13.29 -24.24
C LEU A 501 3.69 12.68 -22.84
N LEU A 502 4.67 12.94 -21.97
CA LEU A 502 4.70 12.43 -20.60
C LEU A 502 3.98 13.31 -19.57
N GLN A 503 3.33 14.39 -20.02
CA GLN A 503 2.59 15.33 -19.18
C GLN A 503 3.43 15.97 -18.06
N ARG A 504 4.65 16.40 -18.40
CA ARG A 504 5.65 16.99 -17.50
C ARG A 504 5.62 18.52 -17.54
N THR A 505 4.50 19.12 -17.13
CA THR A 505 4.24 20.55 -17.33
C THR A 505 5.21 21.46 -16.57
N ASP A 506 5.66 21.08 -15.38
CA ASP A 506 6.59 21.91 -14.60
C ASP A 506 8.00 21.90 -15.21
N GLU A 507 8.44 20.76 -15.73
CA GLU A 507 9.69 20.63 -16.46
C GLU A 507 9.67 21.39 -17.79
N ILE A 508 8.50 21.46 -18.46
CA ILE A 508 8.31 22.32 -19.64
C ILE A 508 8.49 23.79 -19.28
N LYS A 509 7.86 24.27 -18.19
CA LYS A 509 8.01 25.67 -17.73
C LYS A 509 9.47 26.00 -17.44
N GLU A 510 10.17 25.11 -16.76
CA GLU A 510 11.56 25.31 -16.40
C GLU A 510 12.50 25.27 -17.63
N MET A 511 12.28 24.36 -18.58
CA MET A 511 13.00 24.35 -19.85
C MET A 511 12.82 25.67 -20.62
N LEU A 512 11.60 26.20 -20.64
CA LEU A 512 11.30 27.51 -21.25
C LEU A 512 11.97 28.66 -20.50
N ARG A 513 12.09 28.57 -19.17
CA ARG A 513 12.84 29.54 -18.37
C ARG A 513 14.32 29.53 -18.75
N LEU A 514 14.96 28.36 -18.88
CA LEU A 514 16.38 28.29 -19.29
C LEU A 514 16.63 28.88 -20.68
N THR A 515 15.71 28.67 -21.61
CA THR A 515 15.83 29.18 -22.98
C THR A 515 15.48 30.67 -23.13
N THR A 516 15.08 31.35 -22.05
CA THR A 516 14.77 32.80 -22.07
C THR A 516 15.97 33.66 -22.48
N SER A 517 17.19 33.23 -22.13
CA SER A 517 18.44 33.88 -22.55
C SER A 517 18.87 33.56 -23.99
N HIS A 518 18.20 32.62 -24.66
CA HIS A 518 18.53 32.12 -25.99
C HIS A 518 17.30 32.12 -26.92
N PRO A 519 16.85 33.29 -27.41
CA PRO A 519 15.58 33.43 -28.12
C PRO A 519 15.51 32.58 -29.40
N GLN A 520 16.62 32.38 -30.10
CA GLN A 520 16.68 31.53 -31.30
C GLN A 520 16.34 30.06 -31.01
N ILE A 521 16.86 29.53 -29.90
CA ILE A 521 16.58 28.15 -29.47
C ILE A 521 15.12 28.05 -29.04
N LYS A 522 14.63 29.01 -28.25
CA LYS A 522 13.24 29.05 -27.82
C LYS A 522 12.27 29.06 -29.01
N THR A 523 12.47 29.93 -30.00
CA THR A 523 11.63 30.00 -31.19
C THR A 523 11.65 28.69 -31.97
N LYS A 524 12.85 28.17 -32.27
CA LYS A 524 12.97 26.91 -33.02
C LYS A 524 12.34 25.73 -32.28
N MET A 525 12.49 25.67 -30.96
CA MET A 525 11.87 24.65 -30.12
C MET A 525 10.33 24.69 -30.18
N MET A 526 9.72 25.88 -30.32
CA MET A 526 8.27 26.04 -30.48
C MET A 526 7.78 25.71 -31.91
N GLU A 527 8.65 25.82 -32.90
CA GLU A 527 8.33 25.59 -34.32
C GLU A 527 8.70 24.18 -34.81
N ASP A 528 9.53 23.45 -34.05
CA ASP A 528 9.95 22.09 -34.38
C ASP A 528 8.74 21.18 -34.52
N ARG A 529 8.86 20.23 -35.46
CA ARG A 529 7.73 19.37 -35.85
C ARG A 529 8.04 17.91 -35.59
N ASP A 530 7.09 17.18 -35.03
CA ASP A 530 7.17 15.72 -34.89
C ASP A 530 7.02 14.98 -36.25
N ALA A 531 6.94 13.65 -36.23
CA ALA A 531 6.73 12.84 -37.44
C ALA A 531 5.40 13.13 -38.17
N GLU A 532 4.35 13.54 -37.45
CA GLU A 532 3.05 13.93 -38.03
C GLU A 532 3.01 15.39 -38.47
N GLY A 533 4.09 16.14 -38.25
CA GLY A 533 4.19 17.56 -38.55
C GLY A 533 3.61 18.46 -37.47
N ASN A 534 3.24 17.93 -36.30
CA ASN A 534 2.70 18.72 -35.20
C ASN A 534 3.78 19.57 -34.56
N THR A 535 3.48 20.84 -34.31
CA THR A 535 4.26 21.65 -33.37
C THR A 535 4.02 21.16 -31.93
N PRO A 536 4.88 21.53 -30.96
CA PRO A 536 4.64 21.25 -29.54
C PRO A 536 3.21 21.58 -29.08
N LEU A 537 2.64 22.70 -29.54
CA LEU A 537 1.27 23.09 -29.21
C LEU A 537 0.23 22.12 -29.80
N LEU A 538 0.38 21.73 -31.06
CA LEU A 538 -0.50 20.76 -31.70
C LEU A 538 -0.39 19.38 -31.03
N LEU A 539 0.82 18.96 -30.66
CA LEU A 539 1.04 17.72 -29.93
C LEU A 539 0.40 17.75 -28.54
N ALA A 540 0.54 18.86 -27.80
CA ALA A 540 -0.07 19.04 -26.48
C ALA A 540 -1.61 18.91 -26.55
N LEU A 541 -2.22 19.48 -27.59
CA LEU A 541 -3.64 19.33 -27.85
C LEU A 541 -3.98 17.88 -28.18
N GLN A 542 -3.27 17.25 -29.10
CA GLN A 542 -3.51 15.86 -29.53
C GLN A 542 -3.45 14.87 -28.36
N CYS A 543 -2.46 15.00 -27.47
CA CYS A 543 -2.32 14.15 -26.28
C CYS A 543 -3.16 14.61 -25.08
N LYS A 544 -3.94 15.69 -25.22
CA LYS A 544 -4.82 16.27 -24.18
C LYS A 544 -4.06 16.74 -22.94
N ASN A 545 -2.82 17.20 -23.10
CA ASN A 545 -2.04 17.83 -22.05
C ASN A 545 -2.46 19.31 -21.92
N TRP A 546 -3.61 19.55 -21.28
CA TRP A 546 -4.21 20.87 -21.20
C TRP A 546 -3.39 21.87 -20.39
N ASP A 547 -2.64 21.40 -19.41
CA ASP A 547 -1.82 22.27 -18.54
C ASP A 547 -0.60 22.84 -19.29
N ALA A 548 -0.06 22.10 -20.26
CA ALA A 548 1.03 22.59 -21.10
C ALA A 548 0.57 23.64 -22.11
N VAL A 549 -0.71 23.65 -22.52
CA VAL A 549 -1.20 24.54 -23.58
C VAL A 549 -1.04 26.03 -23.23
N PRO A 550 -1.51 26.54 -22.06
CA PRO A 550 -1.28 27.94 -21.68
C PRO A 550 0.20 28.29 -21.59
N VAL A 551 1.04 27.36 -21.13
CA VAL A 551 2.49 27.55 -21.00
C VAL A 551 3.14 27.74 -22.37
N LEU A 552 2.79 26.91 -23.35
CA LEU A 552 3.29 26.99 -24.72
C LEU A 552 2.78 28.25 -25.44
N CYS A 553 1.51 28.61 -25.27
CA CYS A 553 0.96 29.86 -25.82
C CYS A 553 1.69 31.09 -25.26
N ASN A 554 1.90 31.15 -23.95
CA ASN A 554 2.66 32.24 -23.30
C ASN A 554 4.14 32.26 -23.74
N ALA A 555 4.68 31.12 -24.16
CA ALA A 555 6.03 31.02 -24.69
C ALA A 555 6.16 31.49 -26.15
N GLY A 556 5.05 31.77 -26.84
CA GLY A 556 5.03 32.24 -28.22
C GLY A 556 4.80 31.14 -29.26
N ALA A 557 4.19 30.01 -28.88
CA ALA A 557 3.82 28.98 -29.85
C ALA A 557 2.79 29.51 -30.86
N ASP A 558 3.00 29.22 -32.15
CA ASP A 558 2.11 29.64 -33.22
C ASP A 558 0.78 28.87 -33.18
N ILE A 559 -0.29 29.59 -32.82
CA ILE A 559 -1.67 29.10 -32.73
C ILE A 559 -2.27 28.81 -34.12
N LEU A 560 -1.70 29.38 -35.18
CA LEU A 560 -2.14 29.22 -36.57
C LEU A 560 -1.41 28.10 -37.32
N ALA A 561 -0.43 27.47 -36.67
CA ALA A 561 0.32 26.37 -37.25
C ALA A 561 -0.60 25.20 -37.63
N LYS A 562 -0.28 24.56 -38.76
CA LYS A 562 -0.96 23.36 -39.26
C LYS A 562 0.02 22.20 -39.36
N ASN A 563 -0.42 20.98 -39.02
CA ASN A 563 0.37 19.76 -39.21
C ASN A 563 0.35 19.26 -40.67
N ASN A 564 0.97 18.10 -40.95
CA ASN A 564 1.03 17.53 -42.29
C ASN A 564 -0.36 17.14 -42.85
N LYS A 565 -1.34 16.92 -41.96
CA LYS A 565 -2.75 16.67 -42.29
C LYS A 565 -3.57 17.97 -42.43
N HIS A 566 -2.92 19.13 -42.45
CA HIS A 566 -3.52 20.46 -42.50
C HIS A 566 -4.42 20.79 -41.29
N GLN A 567 -4.22 20.09 -40.17
CA GLN A 567 -4.97 20.31 -38.94
C GLN A 567 -4.30 21.39 -38.08
N SER A 568 -5.11 22.33 -37.60
CA SER A 568 -4.79 23.40 -36.67
C SER A 568 -5.32 23.12 -35.25
N VAL A 569 -5.06 24.02 -34.31
CA VAL A 569 -5.53 23.90 -32.90
C VAL A 569 -7.05 23.70 -32.77
N ILE A 570 -7.84 24.23 -33.71
CA ILE A 570 -9.31 24.11 -33.70
C ILE A 570 -9.86 22.90 -34.49
N THR A 571 -9.01 22.18 -35.21
CA THR A 571 -9.40 21.01 -36.03
C THR A 571 -8.72 19.70 -35.61
N ILE A 572 -7.62 19.77 -34.85
CA ILE A 572 -6.88 18.59 -34.42
C ILE A 572 -7.70 17.70 -33.47
N ASN A 573 -8.52 18.32 -32.61
CA ASN A 573 -9.46 17.66 -31.71
C ASN A 573 -10.88 18.22 -31.83
N TYR A 574 -11.86 17.47 -31.31
CA TYR A 574 -13.20 18.02 -31.11
C TYR A 574 -13.15 19.11 -30.03
N LEU A 575 -13.67 20.29 -30.36
CA LEU A 575 -13.57 21.46 -29.50
C LEU A 575 -14.30 21.30 -28.14
N ASN A 576 -15.26 20.39 -28.04
CA ASN A 576 -15.93 20.09 -26.78
C ASN A 576 -15.02 19.39 -25.74
N MET A 577 -13.86 18.86 -26.17
CA MET A 577 -12.86 18.28 -25.28
C MET A 577 -11.89 19.32 -24.71
N VAL A 578 -11.84 20.52 -25.29
CA VAL A 578 -10.92 21.59 -24.89
C VAL A 578 -11.53 22.38 -23.72
N PRO A 579 -10.79 22.63 -22.62
CA PRO A 579 -11.25 23.49 -21.53
C PRO A 579 -11.68 24.87 -22.02
N GLN A 580 -12.76 25.42 -21.42
CA GLN A 580 -13.40 26.65 -21.90
C GLN A 580 -12.44 27.85 -21.97
N GLU A 581 -11.53 27.98 -21.01
CA GLU A 581 -10.56 29.08 -20.96
C GLU A 581 -9.59 29.05 -22.15
N ILE A 582 -9.07 27.86 -22.46
CA ILE A 582 -8.19 27.63 -23.61
C ILE A 582 -8.98 27.87 -24.92
N LEU A 583 -10.19 27.32 -24.99
CA LEU A 583 -11.05 27.45 -26.17
C LEU A 583 -11.36 28.91 -26.50
N LYS A 584 -11.61 29.74 -25.49
CA LYS A 584 -11.84 31.17 -25.64
C LYS A 584 -10.62 31.87 -26.26
N SER A 585 -9.42 31.57 -25.76
CA SER A 585 -8.17 32.15 -26.31
C SER A 585 -7.94 31.78 -27.78
N PHE A 586 -8.27 30.54 -28.16
CA PHE A 586 -8.18 30.11 -29.56
C PHE A 586 -9.25 30.81 -30.42
N PHE A 587 -10.48 30.93 -29.94
CA PHE A 587 -11.53 31.62 -30.69
C PHE A 587 -11.23 33.09 -30.90
N GLU A 588 -10.68 33.77 -29.91
CA GLU A 588 -10.19 35.15 -30.05
C GLU A 588 -9.11 35.24 -31.14
N ALA A 589 -8.13 34.32 -31.14
CA ALA A 589 -7.07 34.28 -32.15
C ALA A 589 -7.59 34.00 -33.59
N TYR A 590 -8.64 33.19 -33.72
CA TYR A 590 -9.28 32.87 -35.00
C TYR A 590 -10.45 33.80 -35.36
N GLN A 591 -10.73 34.83 -34.56
CA GLN A 591 -11.87 35.75 -34.72
C GLN A 591 -13.22 35.02 -34.84
N LEU A 592 -13.42 33.98 -34.02
CA LEU A 592 -14.65 33.20 -33.95
C LEU A 592 -15.49 33.61 -32.74
N ASP A 593 -16.81 33.74 -32.92
CA ASP A 593 -17.72 34.02 -31.81
C ASP A 593 -18.02 32.73 -31.02
N TYR A 594 -17.71 32.75 -29.72
CA TYR A 594 -17.94 31.62 -28.82
C TYR A 594 -19.43 31.27 -28.63
N ARG A 595 -20.30 32.27 -28.54
CA ARG A 595 -21.75 32.07 -28.45
C ARG A 595 -22.30 31.51 -29.74
N GLU A 596 -21.80 31.97 -30.88
CA GLU A 596 -22.15 31.42 -32.19
C GLU A 596 -21.75 29.95 -32.32
N TYR A 597 -20.53 29.59 -31.90
CA TYR A 597 -20.10 28.20 -31.79
C TYR A 597 -21.02 27.37 -30.91
N TYR A 598 -21.36 27.87 -29.73
CA TYR A 598 -22.24 27.18 -28.79
C TYR A 598 -23.62 26.91 -29.42
N ASN A 599 -24.20 27.92 -30.08
CA ASN A 599 -25.47 27.77 -30.77
C ASN A 599 -25.39 26.78 -31.94
N ARG A 600 -24.39 26.89 -32.81
CA ARG A 600 -24.17 25.96 -33.94
C ARG A 600 -23.96 24.52 -33.45
N ARG A 601 -23.27 24.32 -32.32
CA ARG A 601 -23.12 23.00 -31.67
C ARG A 601 -24.45 22.46 -31.13
N ARG A 602 -25.30 23.31 -30.54
CA ARG A 602 -26.65 22.90 -30.09
C ARG A 602 -27.54 22.52 -31.26
N LEU A 603 -27.53 23.32 -32.34
CA LEU A 603 -28.22 22.98 -33.58
C LEU A 603 -27.72 21.64 -34.14
N TYR A 604 -26.41 21.40 -34.15
CA TYR A 604 -25.84 20.11 -34.55
C TYR A 604 -26.41 18.94 -33.73
N PHE A 605 -26.46 19.08 -32.40
CA PHE A 605 -27.03 18.08 -31.51
C PHE A 605 -28.55 17.85 -31.74
N ILE A 606 -29.29 18.92 -32.02
CA ILE A 606 -30.75 18.89 -32.13
C ILE A 606 -31.24 18.38 -33.50
N PHE A 607 -30.59 18.78 -34.57
CA PHE A 607 -31.03 18.45 -35.92
C PHE A 607 -30.35 17.18 -36.44
N GLY A 608 -29.05 16.99 -36.18
CA GLY A 608 -28.28 15.81 -36.56
C GLY A 608 -28.12 15.57 -38.08
N GLY A 609 -27.07 14.83 -38.48
CA GLY A 609 -26.87 14.35 -39.86
C GLY A 609 -25.80 15.08 -40.67
N GLU A 610 -25.27 14.41 -41.71
CA GLU A 610 -24.16 14.87 -42.55
C GLU A 610 -24.48 16.18 -43.31
N LYS A 611 -25.75 16.36 -43.74
CA LYS A 611 -26.19 17.58 -44.46
C LYS A 611 -26.13 18.86 -43.61
N LEU A 612 -26.17 18.76 -42.29
CA LEU A 612 -26.11 19.92 -41.41
C LEU A 612 -24.66 20.33 -41.08
N ASN A 613 -23.72 19.38 -41.14
CA ASN A 613 -22.29 19.67 -40.94
C ASN A 613 -21.73 20.61 -42.02
N GLU A 614 -22.23 20.51 -43.25
CA GLU A 614 -21.83 21.39 -44.35
C GLU A 614 -22.31 22.83 -44.15
N VAL A 615 -23.50 23.00 -43.54
CA VAL A 615 -24.16 24.29 -43.34
C VAL A 615 -23.68 25.01 -42.08
N LEU A 616 -23.23 24.27 -41.06
CA LEU A 616 -22.75 24.83 -39.79
C LEU A 616 -21.29 25.32 -39.81
N LYS A 617 -20.62 25.27 -40.97
CA LYS A 617 -19.22 25.74 -41.14
C LYS A 617 -19.10 27.24 -40.88
N PHE A 618 -18.03 27.64 -40.18
CA PHE A 618 -17.73 29.06 -40.06
C PHE A 618 -17.18 29.59 -41.39
N PRO A 619 -17.48 30.85 -41.76
CA PRO A 619 -16.98 31.44 -43.00
C PRO A 619 -15.45 31.41 -43.12
N ASN A 620 -14.76 31.58 -41.99
CA ASN A 620 -13.31 31.77 -41.94
C ASN A 620 -12.56 30.60 -41.28
N ALA A 621 -13.25 29.54 -40.87
CA ALA A 621 -12.63 28.40 -40.19
C ALA A 621 -13.40 27.10 -40.38
N GLU A 622 -12.68 26.02 -40.64
CA GLU A 622 -13.25 24.69 -40.48
C GLU A 622 -13.17 24.30 -39.01
N VAL A 623 -14.32 24.05 -38.40
CA VAL A 623 -14.42 23.67 -36.99
C VAL A 623 -15.02 22.28 -36.89
N LYS A 624 -14.38 21.39 -36.11
CA LYS A 624 -14.95 20.08 -35.80
C LYS A 624 -15.97 20.19 -34.66
N LEU A 625 -17.25 20.28 -35.01
CA LEU A 625 -18.36 20.15 -34.07
C LEU A 625 -18.44 18.69 -33.59
N GLY A 626 -18.34 18.48 -32.28
CA GLY A 626 -18.48 17.16 -31.66
C GLY A 626 -19.95 16.86 -31.31
N LEU A 627 -20.27 15.58 -31.11
CA LEU A 627 -21.52 15.20 -30.45
C LEU A 627 -21.57 15.84 -29.05
N GLY A 628 -22.75 16.33 -28.66
CA GLY A 628 -22.95 16.87 -27.30
C GLY A 628 -22.61 15.82 -26.24
N LEU A 629 -22.12 16.28 -25.08
CA LEU A 629 -21.96 15.38 -23.93
C LEU A 629 -23.35 14.85 -23.53
N PHE A 630 -23.42 13.61 -23.05
CA PHE A 630 -24.68 12.98 -22.64
C PHE A 630 -25.42 13.85 -21.61
N ASP A 631 -24.68 14.45 -20.69
CA ASP A 631 -25.22 15.27 -19.60
C ASP A 631 -25.78 16.60 -20.13
N ASP A 632 -25.06 17.27 -21.05
CA ASP A 632 -25.56 18.43 -21.79
C ASP A 632 -26.87 18.07 -22.52
N GLY A 633 -26.89 16.90 -23.17
CA GLY A 633 -28.05 16.39 -23.89
C GLY A 633 -29.25 16.13 -23.00
N VAL A 634 -29.07 15.48 -21.85
CA VAL A 634 -30.14 15.21 -20.87
C VAL A 634 -30.70 16.51 -20.31
N CYS A 635 -29.85 17.48 -20.00
CA CYS A 635 -30.28 18.79 -19.50
C CYS A 635 -31.16 19.53 -20.52
N VAL A 636 -30.72 19.58 -21.78
CA VAL A 636 -31.47 20.19 -22.88
C VAL A 636 -32.83 19.49 -23.06
N LEU A 637 -32.84 18.16 -23.18
CA LEU A 637 -34.08 17.41 -23.39
C LEU A 637 -35.06 17.53 -22.22
N LYS A 638 -34.56 17.47 -20.98
CA LYS A 638 -35.37 17.64 -19.76
C LYS A 638 -36.04 19.01 -19.73
N THR A 639 -35.27 20.06 -20.01
CA THR A 639 -35.76 21.44 -19.98
C THR A 639 -36.91 21.61 -20.96
N TYR A 640 -36.73 21.15 -22.19
CA TYR A 640 -37.79 21.21 -23.19
C TYR A 640 -38.95 20.26 -22.91
N LEU A 641 -38.72 19.06 -22.37
CA LEU A 641 -39.81 18.13 -22.07
C LEU A 641 -40.72 18.70 -20.99
N LYS A 642 -40.13 19.30 -19.95
CA LYS A 642 -40.89 19.98 -18.90
C LYS A 642 -41.70 21.15 -19.46
N ALA A 643 -41.09 22.00 -20.30
CA ALA A 643 -41.78 23.11 -20.94
C ALA A 643 -42.91 22.63 -21.88
N PHE A 644 -42.63 21.60 -22.69
CA PHE A 644 -43.60 21.00 -23.61
C PHE A 644 -44.82 20.43 -22.88
N ILE A 645 -44.60 19.68 -21.79
CA ILE A 645 -45.71 19.15 -20.97
C ILE A 645 -46.53 20.31 -20.38
N GLN A 646 -45.88 21.35 -19.86
CA GLN A 646 -46.59 22.50 -19.28
C GLN A 646 -47.39 23.29 -20.32
N GLU A 647 -46.85 23.47 -21.53
CA GLU A 647 -47.45 24.31 -22.58
C GLU A 647 -48.46 23.57 -23.46
N LYS A 648 -48.26 22.28 -23.73
CA LYS A 648 -49.03 21.52 -24.73
C LYS A 648 -49.83 20.35 -24.14
N HIS A 649 -49.37 19.74 -23.05
CA HIS A 649 -50.00 18.54 -22.46
C HIS A 649 -50.06 18.56 -20.92
N PRO A 650 -50.66 19.59 -20.29
CA PRO A 650 -50.71 19.70 -18.84
C PRO A 650 -51.44 18.51 -18.18
N GLU A 651 -52.37 17.87 -18.90
CA GLU A 651 -53.10 16.68 -18.47
C GLU A 651 -52.21 15.46 -18.19
N CYS A 652 -51.06 15.37 -18.86
CA CYS A 652 -50.10 14.28 -18.68
C CYS A 652 -49.08 14.55 -17.57
N SER A 653 -49.11 15.73 -16.93
CA SER A 653 -48.08 16.13 -15.96
C SER A 653 -47.94 15.14 -14.80
N SER A 654 -49.04 14.59 -14.27
CA SER A 654 -49.00 13.63 -13.16
C SER A 654 -48.35 12.29 -13.56
N GLN A 655 -48.53 11.87 -14.82
CA GLN A 655 -47.98 10.63 -15.37
C GLN A 655 -46.47 10.75 -15.66
N PHE A 656 -46.01 11.95 -16.01
CA PHE A 656 -44.59 12.23 -16.28
C PHE A 656 -43.78 12.66 -15.05
N ASN A 657 -44.42 12.95 -13.90
CA ASN A 657 -43.73 13.31 -12.67
C ASN A 657 -42.63 12.30 -12.24
N PRO A 658 -42.84 10.96 -12.33
CA PRO A 658 -41.78 9.99 -12.03
C PRO A 658 -40.58 10.10 -13.00
N LEU A 659 -40.83 10.31 -14.29
CA LEU A 659 -39.78 10.47 -15.30
C LEU A 659 -39.01 11.77 -15.12
N LEU A 660 -39.71 12.90 -14.92
CA LEU A 660 -39.08 14.20 -14.67
C LEU A 660 -38.28 14.17 -13.35
N SER A 661 -38.80 13.53 -12.31
CA SER A 661 -38.08 13.32 -11.04
C SER A 661 -36.84 12.42 -11.23
N ALA A 662 -36.94 11.37 -12.04
CA ALA A 662 -35.78 10.53 -12.39
C ALA A 662 -34.72 11.33 -13.16
N LEU A 663 -35.13 12.19 -14.11
CA LEU A 663 -34.24 13.10 -14.84
C LEU A 663 -33.69 14.23 -13.95
N ASP A 664 -34.39 14.64 -12.88
CA ASP A 664 -33.90 15.56 -11.84
C ASP A 664 -32.82 14.92 -10.96
N LYS A 665 -32.95 13.62 -10.69
CA LYS A 665 -32.02 12.83 -9.87
C LYS A 665 -30.74 12.43 -10.60
N LEU A 666 -30.68 12.55 -11.93
CA LEU A 666 -29.46 12.39 -12.71
C LEU A 666 -28.53 13.59 -12.43
N GLN A 667 -27.67 13.49 -11.41
CA GLN A 667 -26.70 14.52 -11.04
C GLN A 667 -25.24 14.05 -11.13
N LEU A 668 -24.38 15.07 -11.34
CA LEU A 668 -23.04 15.00 -11.92
C LEU A 668 -21.90 14.63 -10.94
N ASP A 669 -22.03 14.88 -9.64
CA ASP A 669 -21.00 14.53 -8.66
C ASP A 669 -21.63 13.96 -7.39
N SER A 670 -21.38 12.69 -7.14
CA SER A 670 -21.73 12.01 -5.90
C SER A 670 -20.53 11.19 -5.49
N THR A 671 -20.08 11.36 -4.24
CA THR A 671 -18.99 10.56 -3.69
C THR A 671 -19.39 9.08 -3.67
N VAL A 672 -18.42 8.18 -3.60
CA VAL A 672 -18.69 6.73 -3.43
C VAL A 672 -19.66 6.48 -2.27
N ILE A 673 -19.53 7.25 -1.18
CA ILE A 673 -20.43 7.21 -0.02
C ILE A 673 -21.86 7.63 -0.38
N ASP A 674 -22.04 8.69 -1.17
CA ASP A 674 -23.38 9.16 -1.58
C ASP A 674 -24.06 8.17 -2.53
N ILE A 675 -23.27 7.52 -3.38
CA ILE A 675 -23.74 6.47 -4.29
C ILE A 675 -24.25 5.27 -3.47
N ILE A 676 -23.46 4.78 -2.51
CA ILE A 676 -23.81 3.66 -1.65
C ILE A 676 -25.05 3.97 -0.81
N ASN A 677 -25.06 5.12 -0.12
CA ASN A 677 -26.18 5.52 0.74
C ASN A 677 -27.51 5.67 -0.02
N ARG A 678 -27.48 6.10 -1.29
CA ARG A 678 -28.67 6.17 -2.14
C ARG A 678 -29.12 4.79 -2.62
N LEU A 679 -28.18 3.93 -3.04
CA LEU A 679 -28.50 2.56 -3.45
C LEU A 679 -29.13 1.76 -2.31
N ASP A 680 -28.77 2.05 -1.07
CA ASP A 680 -29.30 1.38 0.12
C ASP A 680 -30.62 1.99 0.62
N SER A 681 -30.82 3.30 0.48
CA SER A 681 -32.03 3.99 0.96
C SER A 681 -33.23 3.92 0.02
N GLU A 682 -33.04 3.87 -1.30
CA GLU A 682 -34.15 3.99 -2.26
C GLU A 682 -34.66 2.64 -2.83
N GLY A 683 -33.99 1.51 -2.59
CA GLY A 683 -34.43 0.19 -3.10
C GLY A 683 -34.63 0.12 -4.64
N MET A 684 -34.11 1.10 -5.38
CA MET A 684 -34.41 1.38 -6.78
C MET A 684 -33.21 1.10 -7.69
N ALA A 685 -33.53 0.76 -8.94
CA ALA A 685 -32.66 0.05 -9.90
C ALA A 685 -31.97 0.93 -10.96
N PHE A 686 -31.95 2.26 -10.81
CA PHE A 686 -31.51 3.16 -11.89
C PHE A 686 -30.56 4.26 -11.41
N GLN A 687 -29.26 3.93 -11.37
CA GLN A 687 -28.20 4.91 -11.56
C GLN A 687 -27.52 4.58 -12.89
N ALA A 688 -27.81 5.39 -13.92
CA ALA A 688 -27.05 5.36 -15.16
C ALA A 688 -25.88 6.34 -15.02
N THR A 689 -24.69 5.82 -14.72
CA THR A 689 -23.48 6.65 -14.69
C THR A 689 -22.85 6.67 -16.07
N GLY A 690 -22.71 7.87 -16.62
CA GLY A 690 -21.98 8.13 -17.84
C GLY A 690 -20.48 8.18 -17.62
N PHE A 691 -19.71 7.37 -18.36
CA PHE A 691 -18.25 7.42 -18.32
C PHE A 691 -17.75 8.45 -19.34
N THR A 692 -17.12 9.53 -18.86
CA THR A 692 -16.69 10.67 -19.68
C THR A 692 -15.45 10.28 -20.50
N GLY A 693 -15.67 9.61 -21.64
CA GLY A 693 -14.59 9.28 -22.59
C GLY A 693 -14.69 7.92 -23.27
N HIS A 694 -15.56 7.02 -22.79
CA HIS A 694 -15.50 5.58 -23.14
C HIS A 694 -16.75 5.08 -23.84
N SER A 695 -17.77 5.92 -24.00
CA SER A 695 -19.06 5.54 -24.58
C SER A 695 -19.69 4.33 -23.87
N VAL A 696 -19.45 4.13 -22.57
CA VAL A 696 -20.08 3.05 -21.78
C VAL A 696 -21.12 3.65 -20.83
N LEU A 697 -22.18 2.89 -20.55
CA LEU A 697 -23.17 3.14 -19.52
C LEU A 697 -23.22 1.93 -18.60
N ALA A 698 -23.27 2.19 -17.29
CA ALA A 698 -23.43 1.17 -16.27
C ALA A 698 -24.77 1.32 -15.55
N THR A 699 -25.39 0.18 -15.22
CA THR A 699 -26.58 0.13 -14.37
C THR A 699 -26.40 -0.86 -13.24
N LEU A 700 -26.92 -0.50 -12.07
CA LEU A 700 -26.79 -1.25 -10.82
C LEU A 700 -28.17 -1.65 -10.33
N LYS A 701 -28.38 -2.93 -10.05
CA LYS A 701 -29.64 -3.46 -9.52
C LYS A 701 -29.39 -4.36 -8.31
N ASN A 702 -29.98 -4.02 -7.17
CA ASN A 702 -29.95 -4.89 -5.99
C ASN A 702 -30.82 -6.14 -6.20
N MET A 703 -30.33 -7.27 -5.72
CA MET A 703 -31.01 -8.56 -5.71
C MET A 703 -31.51 -8.89 -4.31
N GLN A 704 -32.50 -9.78 -4.21
CA GLN A 704 -33.17 -10.12 -2.94
C GLN A 704 -32.24 -10.82 -1.93
N ASP A 705 -31.12 -11.37 -2.40
CA ASP A 705 -30.10 -12.05 -1.60
C ASP A 705 -28.98 -11.09 -1.11
N GLY A 706 -29.12 -9.78 -1.34
CA GLY A 706 -28.12 -8.77 -0.98
C GLY A 706 -26.98 -8.60 -2.00
N SER A 707 -26.96 -9.39 -3.07
CA SER A 707 -26.02 -9.21 -4.19
C SER A 707 -26.47 -8.08 -5.13
N MET A 708 -25.55 -7.59 -5.96
CA MET A 708 -25.80 -6.49 -6.90
C MET A 708 -25.54 -6.93 -8.33
N LYS A 709 -26.53 -6.83 -9.21
CA LYS A 709 -26.34 -7.02 -10.65
C LYS A 709 -25.83 -5.73 -11.28
N LEU A 710 -24.60 -5.74 -11.76
CA LEU A 710 -24.02 -4.70 -12.62
C LEU A 710 -24.27 -5.06 -14.08
N SER A 711 -24.83 -4.15 -14.87
CA SER A 711 -24.97 -4.31 -16.33
C SER A 711 -24.27 -3.16 -17.07
N LEU A 712 -23.49 -3.48 -18.10
CA LEU A 712 -22.75 -2.54 -18.93
C LEU A 712 -23.23 -2.60 -20.39
N ALA A 713 -23.35 -1.45 -21.05
CA ALA A 713 -23.49 -1.37 -22.51
C ALA A 713 -22.98 -0.06 -23.12
N GLU A 714 -22.85 0.00 -24.46
CA GLU A 714 -22.27 1.13 -25.19
C GLU A 714 -23.29 2.20 -25.63
N ARG A 715 -22.93 3.49 -25.47
CA ARG A 715 -23.56 4.64 -26.10
C ARG A 715 -23.27 4.60 -27.61
N GLY A 716 -24.28 4.34 -28.44
CA GLY A 716 -24.18 4.70 -29.87
C GLY A 716 -24.27 3.58 -30.89
N GLY A 717 -25.03 2.51 -30.68
CA GLY A 717 -25.14 1.40 -31.63
C GLY A 717 -25.57 1.81 -33.06
N ARG A 718 -24.60 2.22 -33.90
CA ARG A 718 -24.63 2.14 -35.36
C ARG A 718 -23.28 1.66 -35.88
N LEU A 719 -23.38 0.73 -36.83
CA LEU A 719 -22.32 -0.10 -37.39
C LEU A 719 -21.14 0.71 -37.92
N GLY A 720 -19.94 0.36 -37.43
CA GLY A 720 -18.66 0.86 -37.93
C GLY A 720 -17.47 0.63 -37.00
N GLY A 721 -17.28 -0.60 -36.47
CA GLY A 721 -16.04 -1.02 -35.79
C GLY A 721 -16.13 -1.50 -34.33
N ALA A 722 -17.16 -2.26 -33.94
CA ALA A 722 -17.50 -2.52 -32.53
C ALA A 722 -16.70 -3.64 -31.80
N PRO A 723 -16.32 -3.47 -30.52
CA PRO A 723 -15.74 -4.49 -29.64
C PRO A 723 -16.81 -5.17 -28.74
N PHE A 724 -17.87 -5.77 -29.30
CA PHE A 724 -18.83 -6.60 -28.53
C PHE A 724 -19.31 -7.82 -29.33
N LEU A 725 -18.35 -8.61 -29.80
CA LEU A 725 -18.59 -9.97 -30.29
C LEU A 725 -18.70 -10.92 -29.09
N ASN A 726 -19.75 -11.74 -29.04
CA ASN A 726 -19.72 -12.96 -28.24
C ASN A 726 -18.87 -13.99 -29.00
N ASP A 727 -17.73 -14.41 -28.45
CA ASP A 727 -16.80 -15.35 -29.08
C ASP A 727 -17.44 -16.70 -29.43
N GLU A 728 -18.44 -17.14 -28.67
CA GLU A 728 -19.09 -18.44 -28.89
C GLU A 728 -20.08 -18.43 -30.06
N ASN A 729 -20.64 -17.27 -30.43
CA ASN A 729 -21.76 -17.21 -31.38
C ASN A 729 -21.66 -16.12 -32.45
N ARG A 730 -20.60 -15.28 -32.46
CA ARG A 730 -20.41 -14.15 -33.39
C ARG A 730 -21.64 -13.25 -33.57
N LYS A 731 -22.52 -13.20 -32.55
CA LYS A 731 -23.71 -12.34 -32.51
C LYS A 731 -23.41 -11.11 -31.66
N PHE A 732 -23.98 -9.97 -32.05
CA PHE A 732 -23.93 -8.74 -31.27
C PHE A 732 -24.60 -8.94 -29.91
N ALA A 733 -23.87 -8.69 -28.81
CA ALA A 733 -24.44 -8.69 -27.47
C ALA A 733 -24.86 -7.26 -27.09
N ALA A 734 -26.12 -7.08 -26.67
CA ALA A 734 -26.68 -5.78 -26.32
C ALA A 734 -26.28 -5.31 -24.91
N SER A 735 -25.85 -6.23 -24.03
CA SER A 735 -25.34 -5.90 -22.70
C SER A 735 -24.51 -7.03 -22.09
N ARG A 736 -23.54 -6.66 -21.24
CA ARG A 736 -22.80 -7.57 -20.34
C ARG A 736 -23.33 -7.38 -18.93
N SER A 737 -23.59 -8.46 -18.20
CA SER A 737 -23.99 -8.35 -16.80
C SER A 737 -23.22 -9.29 -15.90
N ILE A 738 -22.96 -8.86 -14.68
CA ILE A 738 -22.26 -9.63 -13.67
C ILE A 738 -22.99 -9.47 -12.34
N ILE A 739 -23.11 -10.57 -11.60
CA ILE A 739 -23.65 -10.56 -10.24
C ILE A 739 -22.46 -10.36 -9.30
N VAL A 740 -22.44 -9.20 -8.67
CA VAL A 740 -21.44 -8.79 -7.68
C VAL A 740 -21.92 -9.25 -6.30
N PRO A 741 -21.18 -10.12 -5.61
CA PRO A 741 -21.49 -10.51 -4.23
C PRO A 741 -21.54 -9.31 -3.29
N ALA A 742 -22.29 -9.43 -2.20
CA ALA A 742 -22.47 -8.35 -1.22
C ALA A 742 -21.13 -7.84 -0.67
N GLU A 743 -20.18 -8.75 -0.42
CA GLU A 743 -18.84 -8.41 0.08
C GLU A 743 -17.95 -7.63 -0.91
N LYS A 744 -18.23 -7.71 -2.22
CA LYS A 744 -17.45 -7.03 -3.29
C LYS A 744 -18.12 -5.78 -3.84
N ARG A 745 -19.30 -5.43 -3.32
CA ARG A 745 -20.13 -4.34 -3.81
C ARG A 745 -19.42 -2.98 -3.74
N GLN A 746 -18.77 -2.68 -2.61
CA GLN A 746 -18.08 -1.41 -2.40
C GLN A 746 -16.87 -1.26 -3.34
N GLU A 747 -16.03 -2.29 -3.43
CA GLU A 747 -14.85 -2.32 -4.31
C GLU A 747 -15.24 -2.14 -5.79
N VAL A 748 -16.35 -2.75 -6.23
CA VAL A 748 -16.86 -2.57 -7.61
C VAL A 748 -17.42 -1.16 -7.82
N ILE A 749 -18.13 -0.57 -6.85
CA ILE A 749 -18.63 0.81 -6.95
C ILE A 749 -17.47 1.81 -7.01
N GLU A 750 -16.40 1.59 -6.25
CA GLU A 750 -15.18 2.40 -6.30
C GLU A 750 -14.48 2.30 -7.66
N LEU A 751 -14.41 1.09 -8.23
CA LEU A 751 -13.89 0.90 -9.60
C LEU A 751 -14.75 1.59 -10.65
N LEU A 752 -16.08 1.54 -10.53
CA LEU A 752 -17.00 2.26 -11.43
C LEU A 752 -16.84 3.78 -11.29
N PHE A 753 -16.71 4.27 -10.06
CA PHE A 753 -16.44 5.68 -9.81
C PHE A 753 -15.10 6.11 -10.41
N LYS A 754 -14.04 5.33 -10.20
CA LYS A 754 -12.71 5.60 -10.74
C LYS A 754 -12.72 5.58 -12.27
N ALA A 755 -13.27 4.52 -12.87
CA ALA A 755 -13.38 4.38 -14.32
C ALA A 755 -14.14 5.54 -14.98
N LYS A 756 -15.05 6.22 -14.26
CA LYS A 756 -15.79 7.40 -14.74
C LYS A 756 -14.86 8.55 -15.13
N TYR A 757 -13.77 8.76 -14.40
CA TYR A 757 -12.88 9.91 -14.53
C TYR A 757 -11.51 9.57 -15.16
N GLU A 758 -11.18 8.29 -15.32
CA GLU A 758 -9.91 7.84 -15.89
C GLU A 758 -9.89 7.85 -17.43
N PRO A 759 -8.71 7.91 -18.09
CA PRO A 759 -8.58 7.85 -19.55
C PRO A 759 -9.23 6.61 -20.20
N GLN A 760 -9.53 6.69 -21.51
CA GLN A 760 -10.31 5.67 -22.24
C GLN A 760 -9.80 4.23 -22.04
N THR A 761 -8.49 4.03 -22.14
CA THR A 761 -7.85 2.72 -22.00
C THR A 761 -7.94 2.17 -20.59
N GLN A 762 -7.68 3.00 -19.58
CA GLN A 762 -7.71 2.60 -18.17
C GLN A 762 -9.14 2.38 -17.67
N GLY A 763 -10.09 3.22 -18.08
CA GLY A 763 -11.50 3.00 -17.74
C GLY A 763 -12.06 1.74 -18.39
N ILE A 764 -11.70 1.43 -19.65
CA ILE A 764 -12.07 0.16 -20.30
C ILE A 764 -11.46 -1.03 -19.55
N ASP A 765 -10.18 -0.94 -19.15
CA ASP A 765 -9.53 -1.99 -18.38
C ASP A 765 -10.21 -2.23 -17.02
N MET A 766 -10.53 -1.15 -16.29
CA MET A 766 -11.27 -1.23 -15.03
C MET A 766 -12.64 -1.90 -15.23
N LEU A 767 -13.39 -1.46 -16.24
CA LEU A 767 -14.75 -1.94 -16.51
C LEU A 767 -14.79 -3.39 -16.99
N PHE A 768 -13.87 -3.80 -17.87
CA PHE A 768 -13.99 -5.07 -18.59
C PHE A 768 -12.97 -6.13 -18.16
N ASN A 769 -11.89 -5.76 -17.46
CA ASN A 769 -10.89 -6.69 -16.98
C ASN A 769 -10.84 -6.74 -15.45
N GLN A 770 -10.71 -5.59 -14.78
CA GLN A 770 -10.54 -5.56 -13.32
C GLN A 770 -11.80 -5.99 -12.57
N ILE A 771 -12.99 -5.51 -12.98
CA ILE A 771 -14.26 -5.89 -12.32
C ILE A 771 -14.52 -7.41 -12.41
N PRO A 772 -14.41 -8.09 -13.57
CA PRO A 772 -14.55 -9.54 -13.64
C PRO A 772 -13.54 -10.33 -12.82
N VAL A 773 -12.27 -9.88 -12.80
CA VAL A 773 -11.22 -10.48 -11.98
C VAL A 773 -11.55 -10.36 -10.49
N LEU A 774 -12.00 -9.17 -10.08
CA LEU A 774 -12.38 -8.86 -8.71
C LEU A 774 -13.59 -9.69 -8.22
N VAL A 775 -14.58 -9.87 -9.10
CA VAL A 775 -15.77 -10.68 -8.81
C VAL A 775 -15.50 -12.19 -8.95
N GLY A 776 -14.38 -12.57 -9.58
CA GLY A 776 -14.00 -13.97 -9.81
C GLY A 776 -14.88 -14.70 -10.83
N LYS A 777 -15.69 -13.97 -11.60
CA LYS A 777 -16.57 -14.53 -12.64
C LYS A 777 -16.52 -13.66 -13.89
N PRO A 778 -16.55 -14.27 -15.10
CA PRO A 778 -16.69 -13.50 -16.31
C PRO A 778 -18.07 -12.86 -16.41
N TYR A 779 -18.18 -11.82 -17.23
CA TYR A 779 -19.48 -11.26 -17.60
C TYR A 779 -20.37 -12.30 -18.28
N GLN A 780 -21.64 -12.33 -17.90
CA GLN A 780 -22.67 -13.03 -18.65
C GLN A 780 -23.18 -12.15 -19.79
N PHE A 781 -23.10 -12.67 -21.00
CA PHE A 781 -23.61 -12.02 -22.20
C PHE A 781 -25.08 -12.34 -22.37
N SER A 782 -25.89 -11.30 -22.60
CA SER A 782 -27.29 -11.49 -22.93
C SER A 782 -27.59 -10.97 -24.33
N THR A 783 -28.08 -11.86 -25.21
CA THR A 783 -28.71 -11.50 -26.47
C THR A 783 -30.12 -11.03 -26.15
N VAL A 784 -30.25 -9.78 -25.71
CA VAL A 784 -31.57 -9.22 -25.47
C VAL A 784 -32.14 -8.80 -26.81
N TYR A 785 -33.23 -9.44 -27.24
CA TYR A 785 -34.20 -8.76 -28.10
C TYR A 785 -34.59 -7.49 -27.35
N GLN A 786 -34.05 -6.37 -27.81
CA GLN A 786 -34.43 -4.97 -27.62
C GLN A 786 -35.49 -4.70 -26.52
N LYS A 787 -36.68 -5.33 -26.56
CA LYS A 787 -37.82 -5.22 -25.62
C LYS A 787 -37.59 -5.36 -24.11
N LYS A 788 -36.59 -6.11 -23.60
CA LYS A 788 -36.36 -6.25 -22.13
C LYS A 788 -35.20 -5.42 -21.57
N PHE A 789 -34.39 -4.84 -22.46
CA PHE A 789 -33.30 -3.93 -22.08
C PHE A 789 -33.66 -2.47 -22.38
N PHE A 790 -34.73 -2.24 -23.15
CA PHE A 790 -35.31 -0.90 -23.39
C PHE A 790 -35.78 -0.20 -22.12
N ASP A 791 -36.06 -0.93 -21.04
CA ASP A 791 -36.47 -0.34 -19.75
C ASP A 791 -35.30 0.26 -18.97
N ILE A 792 -34.04 0.07 -19.41
CA ILE A 792 -32.90 0.22 -18.49
C ILE A 792 -31.90 1.33 -18.84
N CYS A 793 -31.90 1.90 -20.04
CA CYS A 793 -30.96 2.99 -20.34
C CYS A 793 -31.34 3.79 -21.58
N PHE A 794 -31.10 5.10 -21.50
CA PHE A 794 -31.18 6.09 -22.56
C PHE A 794 -30.11 5.91 -23.65
N TYR A 795 -30.04 4.70 -24.22
CA TYR A 795 -28.92 4.25 -25.02
C TYR A 795 -28.84 5.01 -26.35
N SER A 796 -27.64 5.50 -26.65
CA SER A 796 -27.15 6.01 -27.95
C SER A 796 -27.60 7.39 -28.42
N ASN A 797 -28.75 7.88 -27.97
CA ASN A 797 -29.20 9.24 -28.15
C ASN A 797 -30.21 9.48 -27.03
N PRO A 798 -30.04 10.48 -26.14
CA PRO A 798 -30.97 10.67 -25.04
C PRO A 798 -32.42 10.88 -25.53
N LYS A 799 -32.59 11.26 -26.80
CA LYS A 799 -33.86 11.26 -27.55
C LYS A 799 -34.52 9.87 -27.69
N THR A 800 -33.77 8.82 -28.02
CA THR A 800 -34.30 7.46 -28.23
C THR A 800 -34.72 6.78 -26.94
N GLY A 801 -34.00 7.01 -25.83
CA GLY A 801 -34.43 6.54 -24.52
C GLY A 801 -35.71 7.23 -24.05
N LEU A 802 -35.75 8.55 -24.23
CA LEU A 802 -36.91 9.35 -23.88
C LEU A 802 -38.16 8.92 -24.66
N TYR A 803 -38.00 8.55 -25.93
CA TYR A 803 -39.06 8.00 -26.77
C TYR A 803 -39.68 6.71 -26.20
N GLU A 804 -38.86 5.76 -25.77
CA GLU A 804 -39.38 4.48 -25.24
C GLU A 804 -40.06 4.69 -23.88
N GLU A 805 -39.50 5.52 -22.99
CA GLU A 805 -40.14 5.89 -21.72
C GLU A 805 -41.50 6.58 -21.93
N ILE A 806 -41.57 7.52 -22.86
CA ILE A 806 -42.84 8.17 -23.26
C ILE A 806 -43.87 7.13 -23.75
N ARG A 807 -43.44 6.10 -24.49
CA ARG A 807 -44.32 5.01 -24.94
C ARG A 807 -44.78 4.10 -23.81
N GLN A 808 -43.96 3.90 -22.78
CA GLN A 808 -44.39 3.15 -21.60
C GLN A 808 -45.42 3.90 -20.77
N ILE A 809 -45.21 5.21 -20.60
CA ILE A 809 -46.11 6.06 -19.81
C ILE A 809 -47.48 6.21 -20.50
N LEU A 810 -47.50 6.43 -21.82
CA LEU A 810 -48.71 6.78 -22.55
C LEU A 810 -49.31 5.62 -23.39
N GLY A 811 -48.60 4.51 -23.54
CA GLY A 811 -48.94 3.42 -24.44
C GLY A 811 -48.38 3.62 -25.87
N GLU A 812 -48.40 2.54 -26.66
CA GLU A 812 -47.61 2.42 -27.90
C GLU A 812 -47.91 3.50 -28.96
N GLU A 813 -49.19 3.72 -29.31
CA GLU A 813 -49.60 4.70 -30.32
C GLU A 813 -49.60 6.15 -29.79
N LYS A 814 -50.13 6.38 -28.58
CA LYS A 814 -50.18 7.72 -27.98
C LYS A 814 -48.79 8.25 -27.67
N GLY A 815 -47.90 7.42 -27.14
CA GLY A 815 -46.51 7.82 -26.88
C GLY A 815 -45.72 8.10 -28.16
N LYS A 816 -46.01 7.39 -29.26
CA LYS A 816 -45.40 7.68 -30.58
C LYS A 816 -45.74 9.08 -31.06
N THR A 817 -47.01 9.45 -31.01
CA THR A 817 -47.49 10.76 -31.45
C THR A 817 -46.95 11.86 -30.54
N PHE A 818 -47.08 11.69 -29.21
CA PHE A 818 -46.55 12.63 -28.22
C PHE A 818 -45.06 12.91 -28.42
N TYR A 819 -44.26 11.87 -28.63
CA TYR A 819 -42.82 12.06 -28.82
C TYR A 819 -42.49 12.78 -30.14
N LYS A 820 -43.21 12.51 -31.23
CA LYS A 820 -42.98 13.22 -32.49
C LYS A 820 -43.33 14.72 -32.36
N GLU A 821 -44.40 15.04 -31.63
CA GLU A 821 -44.78 16.43 -31.31
C GLU A 821 -43.72 17.10 -30.42
N PHE A 822 -43.23 16.39 -29.41
CA PHE A 822 -42.14 16.86 -28.56
C PHE A 822 -40.84 17.10 -29.35
N GLU A 823 -40.48 16.17 -30.24
CA GLU A 823 -39.29 16.28 -31.10
C GLU A 823 -39.37 17.49 -32.05
N LEU A 824 -40.58 17.79 -32.55
CA LEU A 824 -40.85 18.98 -33.36
C LEU A 824 -40.73 20.26 -32.52
N TYR A 825 -41.37 20.29 -31.35
CA TYR A 825 -41.32 21.41 -30.41
C TYR A 825 -39.88 21.80 -30.04
N MET A 826 -39.01 20.82 -29.73
CA MET A 826 -37.61 21.10 -29.43
C MET A 826 -36.85 21.78 -30.58
N ARG A 827 -37.07 21.32 -31.82
CA ARG A 827 -36.43 21.90 -33.00
C ARG A 827 -36.87 23.34 -33.21
N GLU A 828 -38.15 23.63 -33.01
CA GLU A 828 -38.70 24.98 -33.09
C GLU A 828 -38.10 25.92 -32.05
N GLN A 829 -38.00 25.48 -30.78
CA GLN A 829 -37.43 26.31 -29.72
C GLN A 829 -35.94 26.60 -29.91
N GLU A 830 -35.15 25.62 -30.37
CA GLU A 830 -33.71 25.79 -30.61
C GLU A 830 -33.45 26.69 -31.82
N LEU A 831 -34.24 26.55 -32.89
CA LEU A 831 -34.17 27.46 -34.03
C LEU A 831 -34.57 28.89 -33.62
N LYS A 832 -35.58 29.04 -32.76
CA LYS A 832 -36.00 30.35 -32.22
C LYS A 832 -34.87 31.02 -31.44
N GLN A 833 -34.20 30.28 -30.54
CA GLN A 833 -33.05 30.81 -29.79
C GLN A 833 -31.90 31.25 -30.71
N TYR A 834 -31.65 30.51 -31.79
CA TYR A 834 -30.63 30.90 -32.77
C TYR A 834 -31.03 32.14 -33.57
N LYS A 835 -32.30 32.26 -33.97
CA LYS A 835 -32.83 33.47 -34.64
C LYS A 835 -32.67 34.70 -33.73
N GLU A 836 -33.07 34.61 -32.47
CA GLU A 836 -32.90 35.69 -31.48
C GLU A 836 -31.43 36.08 -31.31
N PHE A 837 -30.51 35.10 -31.31
CA PHE A 837 -29.07 35.37 -31.29
C PHE A 837 -28.59 36.13 -32.53
N CYS A 838 -29.02 35.71 -33.73
CA CYS A 838 -28.67 36.39 -34.98
C CYS A 838 -29.24 37.82 -35.05
N GLU A 839 -30.49 38.01 -34.64
CA GLU A 839 -31.13 39.35 -34.60
C GLU A 839 -30.40 40.30 -33.65
N LEU A 840 -29.93 39.80 -32.50
CA LEU A 840 -29.22 40.60 -31.50
C LEU A 840 -27.79 40.97 -31.93
N ASN A 841 -27.05 40.02 -32.53
CA ASN A 841 -25.61 40.19 -32.81
C ASN A 841 -25.30 40.57 -34.27
N HIS A 842 -26.26 40.39 -35.19
CA HIS A 842 -26.13 40.73 -36.61
C HIS A 842 -27.36 41.52 -37.12
N PRO A 843 -27.62 42.74 -36.61
CA PRO A 843 -28.85 43.50 -36.87
C PRO A 843 -29.03 43.95 -38.34
N GLY A 844 -28.00 43.79 -39.19
CA GLY A 844 -28.03 44.09 -40.62
C GLY A 844 -28.16 42.87 -41.54
N GLU A 845 -28.11 41.65 -41.00
CA GLU A 845 -28.32 40.44 -41.79
C GLU A 845 -29.80 40.11 -41.89
N ASN A 846 -30.26 39.76 -43.10
CA ASN A 846 -31.60 39.21 -43.25
C ASN A 846 -31.62 37.80 -42.65
N VAL A 847 -32.13 37.71 -41.42
CA VAL A 847 -32.24 36.46 -40.66
C VAL A 847 -33.04 35.39 -41.40
N GLN A 848 -33.94 35.79 -42.33
CA GLN A 848 -34.69 34.87 -43.19
C GLN A 848 -33.86 34.27 -44.34
N GLU A 849 -32.74 34.89 -44.72
CA GLU A 849 -31.83 34.41 -45.77
C GLU A 849 -30.61 33.68 -45.19
N ASN A 850 -30.47 33.62 -43.86
CA ASN A 850 -29.36 32.94 -43.22
C ASN A 850 -29.39 31.43 -43.54
N PRO A 851 -28.33 30.85 -44.12
CA PRO A 851 -28.35 29.49 -44.64
C PRO A 851 -28.57 28.43 -43.54
N ILE A 852 -28.10 28.68 -42.31
CA ILE A 852 -28.33 27.80 -41.16
C ILE A 852 -29.80 27.82 -40.76
N ILE A 853 -30.41 29.00 -40.75
CA ILE A 853 -31.82 29.19 -40.39
C ILE A 853 -32.74 28.57 -41.45
N VAL A 854 -32.45 28.82 -42.74
CA VAL A 854 -33.23 28.25 -43.85
C VAL A 854 -33.17 26.72 -43.82
N ALA A 855 -31.97 26.14 -43.71
CA ALA A 855 -31.82 24.69 -43.66
C ALA A 855 -32.52 24.06 -42.44
N ALA A 856 -32.42 24.70 -41.26
CA ALA A 856 -33.12 24.25 -40.07
C ALA A 856 -34.65 24.36 -40.20
N GLN A 857 -35.14 25.43 -40.83
CA GLN A 857 -36.56 25.68 -41.09
C GLN A 857 -37.14 24.63 -42.05
N GLU A 858 -36.47 24.34 -43.16
CA GLU A 858 -36.89 23.27 -44.10
C GLU A 858 -36.99 21.89 -43.42
N LEU A 859 -36.08 21.59 -42.48
CA LEU A 859 -36.11 20.35 -41.72
C LEU A 859 -37.31 20.27 -40.77
N ILE A 860 -37.71 21.40 -40.17
CA ILE A 860 -38.91 21.49 -39.32
C ILE A 860 -40.16 21.30 -40.17
N GLU A 861 -40.29 22.02 -41.29
CA GLU A 861 -41.45 21.98 -42.18
C GLU A 861 -41.72 20.58 -42.73
N LYS A 862 -40.68 19.91 -43.26
CA LYS A 862 -40.79 18.51 -43.73
C LYS A 862 -41.26 17.56 -42.63
N ARG A 863 -40.86 17.82 -41.38
CA ARG A 863 -41.22 16.98 -40.24
C ARG A 863 -42.65 17.24 -39.77
N GLN A 864 -43.09 18.50 -39.84
CA GLN A 864 -44.44 18.93 -39.54
C GLN A 864 -45.45 18.35 -40.56
N GLU A 865 -45.14 18.42 -41.86
CA GLU A 865 -45.93 17.79 -42.93
C GLU A 865 -46.10 16.28 -42.70
N ALA A 866 -45.01 15.59 -42.34
CA ALA A 866 -45.04 14.16 -42.04
C ALA A 866 -45.86 13.82 -40.78
N LEU A 867 -46.01 14.74 -39.83
CA LEU A 867 -46.83 14.58 -38.64
C LEU A 867 -48.33 14.68 -39.00
N TYR A 868 -48.72 15.73 -39.72
CA TYR A 868 -50.12 15.93 -40.15
C TYR A 868 -50.60 14.85 -41.11
N ALA A 869 -49.76 14.43 -42.06
CA ALA A 869 -50.08 13.33 -42.97
C ALA A 869 -50.34 11.99 -42.24
N SER A 870 -49.77 11.80 -41.04
CA SER A 870 -50.00 10.61 -40.21
C SER A 870 -51.27 10.65 -39.35
N GLN A 871 -51.89 11.82 -39.17
CA GLN A 871 -53.14 12.00 -38.41
C GLN A 871 -54.40 11.90 -39.29
N GLU A 872 -54.31 12.10 -40.61
CA GLU A 872 -55.47 12.14 -41.53
C GLU A 872 -55.82 10.82 -42.25
N SER A 873 -55.26 9.64 -41.90
CA SER A 873 -55.68 8.38 -42.53
C SER A 873 -55.86 7.18 -41.59
N PRO A 874 -57.11 6.75 -41.35
CA PRO A 874 -57.43 5.36 -41.07
C PRO A 874 -58.35 4.83 -42.16
N LYS A 875 -57.83 4.58 -43.37
CA LYS A 875 -58.44 3.67 -44.36
C LYS A 875 -57.54 3.51 -45.59
N ALA A 876 -57.39 2.26 -46.00
CA ALA A 876 -56.80 1.75 -47.24
C ALA A 876 -55.30 1.37 -47.21
N ARG A 877 -55.10 0.07 -47.00
CA ARG A 877 -54.16 -0.89 -47.63
C ARG A 877 -53.48 -1.71 -46.53
N GLY A 878 -53.72 -3.01 -46.38
CA GLY A 878 -54.08 -4.00 -47.39
C GLY A 878 -52.81 -4.64 -47.94
N GLU A 879 -52.46 -5.77 -47.32
CA GLU A 879 -51.54 -6.85 -47.72
C GLU A 879 -50.02 -6.74 -47.51
N PRO A 880 -49.37 -7.90 -47.23
CA PRO A 880 -48.05 -8.01 -46.62
C PRO A 880 -46.95 -8.31 -47.65
N PHE A 881 -45.73 -7.85 -47.36
CA PHE A 881 -44.48 -8.50 -47.80
C PHE A 881 -43.40 -8.31 -46.73
#